data_AF-A0A0G4H3Y1-F1
#
_entry.id   AF-A0A0G4H3Y1-F1
#
_cell.length_a   1.000
_cell.length_b   1.000
_cell.length_c   1.000
_cell.angle_alpha   90.00
_cell.angle_beta   90.00
_cell.angle_gamma   90.00
#
_symmetry.space_group_name_H-M   'P 1'
#
loop_
_entity.id
_entity.type
_entity.pdbx_description
1 polymer ?
#
loop_
_entity_poly.entity_id
_entity_poly.type
_entity_poly.pdbx_seq_one_letter_code
_entity_poly.pdbx_strand_id
1 'polypeptide(L)'
;MDSLQHLSTASVRRRPLRLQYRQGKPPSNREPEDACSMPLPSPSPSGRSRLRVAQPNSGSSMQRWTIIAAALTAFLIHLHDRHNTAESYSLGGRLRRGLVQPGSDERMEATISPHGAIEGNLTSMALSSALKLKATSLLRVDAANERRFTLVATCGEPFQRGKRTCPKTCPMIAPRPLVGLMMYFNFVVFLTVCASIFFVGTTIIFFTSDFQRELAEEDNKCTDKVLSDKELHQPDKVVEQFSMASYYLCVSLYAVLIPLTFFFHEDAIDEDELKIYFQEALGLSIVGVSVPYAYAGHERLVERLCDKIIEEADLKEGTYTEELGKPPPGTETLIADTGSKTSTEAEKALLKEHRGGEGSHYDDKSKLPDRDEIVTILEGLKGAGEAFVIFQTENDSREAIEQFEEFNRTHKGAAGASADKKLFRGTHAITLEDYDGEPQDVLWDGFSKTPISKIIKLINGVWMILVAISMWTLFIYLPYAAYVISLYQTPGKNPNIIEDSTMGLIIAGGNAVMGEVVLAIARWAGFRRKDTFDIYCFVLNFLAVEMNMLFDLGICVVAAIGQQKEALSTNEAAATADLEKGIADQFWGLLIPGCLVLPYLALPIVIHGLPFFLGRWQVLHKQRITAREAEKLMECVYIDLSSQYGDFIINTSTCLVLLFFVTQHAWSIFLFLVLFALYHYIKDLFLCLRLHKETYFSTGALGNSVIRLWSVPTGMLCGSLVYWHFRHFLGSSPRMFQEHAGEIIGYTALAFFGHIFLYLVVIDYVIPAVVHMVHKPCSKTYKEIEAVTPCTYFNSNPIHVLKSHYCPKPGQSPITPYEIGKEYLQGAYFKVDHELEEQEQSPTTAAAAAGAAAQPAAAEGHQTQEGGGQGG
;
A
#
# COMPACT_ATOMS: atom_id res chain seq x y z
N MET A 1 -26.11 13.20 37.90
CA MET A 1 -25.63 12.77 39.24
C MET A 1 -26.86 12.32 40.02
N ASP A 2 -26.71 11.23 40.78
CA ASP A 2 -27.75 10.43 41.46
C ASP A 2 -28.61 9.53 40.56
N SER A 3 -28.01 8.42 40.12
CA SER A 3 -28.63 7.09 39.95
C SER A 3 -27.65 6.18 39.20
N LEU A 4 -26.84 5.40 39.92
CA LEU A 4 -26.21 4.12 39.48
C LEU A 4 -25.29 3.60 40.60
N GLN A 5 -25.90 3.24 41.73
CA GLN A 5 -25.34 2.31 42.70
C GLN A 5 -26.32 1.15 42.77
N HIS A 6 -25.96 0.01 42.18
CA HIS A 6 -26.29 -1.35 42.62
C HIS A 6 -25.92 -2.33 41.49
N LEU A 7 -24.81 -3.06 41.69
CA LEU A 7 -24.55 -4.46 41.31
C LEU A 7 -23.04 -4.69 41.24
N SER A 8 -22.43 -5.00 42.39
CA SER A 8 -21.07 -5.54 42.47
C SER A 8 -20.94 -6.40 43.73
N THR A 9 -21.21 -7.70 43.60
CA THR A 9 -20.70 -8.74 44.52
C THR A 9 -20.62 -10.07 43.79
N ALA A 10 -19.42 -10.41 43.29
CA ALA A 10 -19.00 -11.80 43.09
C ALA A 10 -17.48 -11.86 43.34
N SER A 11 -17.11 -12.51 44.43
CA SER A 11 -15.76 -12.57 44.97
C SER A 11 -14.89 -13.57 44.22
N VAL A 12 -13.69 -13.19 43.81
CA VAL A 12 -12.63 -14.14 43.43
C VAL A 12 -11.38 -13.85 44.26
N ARG A 13 -11.00 -14.85 45.06
CA ARG A 13 -9.80 -14.90 45.91
C ARG A 13 -8.53 -14.63 45.09
N ARG A 14 -7.78 -13.58 45.44
CA ARG A 14 -6.35 -13.44 45.10
C ARG A 14 -5.50 -13.68 46.34
N ARG A 15 -4.53 -14.59 46.22
CA ARG A 15 -3.42 -14.77 47.18
C ARG A 15 -2.40 -13.64 46.98
N PRO A 16 -1.83 -13.02 48.04
CA PRO A 16 -0.72 -12.09 47.88
C PRO A 16 0.62 -12.79 48.09
N LEU A 17 1.54 -12.61 47.14
CA LEU A 17 2.97 -12.88 47.32
C LEU A 17 3.64 -11.61 47.86
N ARG A 18 4.27 -11.75 49.03
CA ARG A 18 5.11 -10.75 49.70
C ARG A 18 6.43 -10.57 48.94
N LEU A 19 6.90 -9.34 48.78
CA LEU A 19 8.32 -9.02 48.66
C LEU A 19 8.64 -7.73 49.43
N GLN A 20 9.81 -7.74 50.05
CA GLN A 20 10.20 -6.96 51.22
C GLN A 20 10.69 -5.54 50.92
N TYR A 21 10.46 -4.69 51.91
CA TYR A 21 10.98 -3.34 52.16
C TYR A 21 12.51 -3.23 52.17
N ARG A 22 13.04 -2.08 51.74
CA ARG A 22 14.29 -1.50 52.28
C ARG A 22 14.09 -0.01 52.56
N GLN A 23 14.33 0.37 53.81
CA GLN A 23 14.16 1.72 54.38
C GLN A 23 15.34 2.65 54.08
N GLY A 24 15.06 3.96 53.98
CA GLY A 24 16.01 5.08 54.12
C GLY A 24 15.27 6.35 54.56
N LYS A 25 15.81 7.04 55.57
CA LYS A 25 15.18 8.06 56.45
C LYS A 25 15.17 9.53 55.91
N PRO A 26 14.44 10.47 56.58
CA PRO A 26 14.07 11.82 56.10
C PRO A 26 14.96 12.97 56.66
N PRO A 27 14.76 14.24 56.24
CA PRO A 27 14.08 15.28 57.07
C PRO A 27 13.35 16.35 56.20
N SER A 28 12.61 17.38 56.61
CA SER A 28 12.01 17.90 57.86
C SER A 28 11.09 19.09 57.45
N ASN A 29 10.06 19.34 58.25
CA ASN A 29 9.09 20.45 58.24
C ASN A 29 9.55 21.84 57.80
N ARG A 30 8.65 22.58 57.14
CA ARG A 30 8.20 23.94 57.56
C ARG A 30 6.87 24.34 56.90
N GLU A 31 6.15 25.17 57.65
CA GLU A 31 4.74 25.60 57.62
C GLU A 31 4.36 26.66 56.55
N PRO A 32 3.07 27.07 56.47
CA PRO A 32 2.43 27.67 55.28
C PRO A 32 2.24 29.20 55.36
N GLU A 33 2.04 29.85 54.22
CA GLU A 33 1.50 31.23 54.14
C GLU A 33 0.47 31.38 52.99
N ASP A 34 -0.77 31.59 53.40
CA ASP A 34 -1.78 32.60 53.00
C ASP A 34 -1.89 33.16 51.55
N ALA A 35 -3.11 32.95 51.02
CA ALA A 35 -4.04 33.92 50.43
C ALA A 35 -3.54 35.13 49.62
N CYS A 36 -4.00 35.23 48.36
CA CYS A 36 -4.73 36.41 47.89
C CYS A 36 -5.46 36.16 46.55
N SER A 37 -6.76 36.42 46.58
CA SER A 37 -7.70 36.53 45.47
C SER A 37 -7.48 37.84 44.68
N MET A 38 -7.70 37.81 43.38
CA MET A 38 -7.78 39.03 42.54
C MET A 38 -9.02 38.99 41.63
N PRO A 39 -9.64 40.16 41.33
CA PRO A 39 -11.05 40.24 40.95
C PRO A 39 -11.28 40.54 39.46
N LEU A 40 -12.51 40.22 39.02
CA LEU A 40 -13.12 40.61 37.75
C LEU A 40 -13.37 42.14 37.68
N PRO A 41 -13.29 42.78 36.49
CA PRO A 41 -13.82 44.12 36.29
C PRO A 41 -15.14 44.13 35.52
N SER A 42 -16.06 44.97 36.00
CA SER A 42 -17.32 45.38 35.37
C SER A 42 -17.15 46.66 34.52
N PRO A 43 -18.15 47.04 33.69
CA PRO A 43 -17.94 47.97 32.56
C PRO A 43 -18.47 49.40 32.79
N SER A 44 -17.94 50.35 31.99
CA SER A 44 -18.54 51.60 31.42
C SER A 44 -17.53 52.78 31.39
N PRO A 45 -17.83 53.94 30.76
CA PRO A 45 -18.34 54.17 29.40
C PRO A 45 -17.51 55.21 28.59
N SER A 46 -17.78 55.27 27.28
CA SER A 46 -17.70 56.44 26.37
C SER A 46 -16.49 57.38 26.41
N GLY A 47 -15.67 57.34 25.35
CA GLY A 47 -14.73 58.41 25.00
C GLY A 47 -14.39 58.42 23.51
N ARG A 48 -15.00 59.34 22.75
CA ARG A 48 -14.67 59.65 21.35
C ARG A 48 -13.22 60.12 21.25
N SER A 49 -12.40 59.42 20.47
CA SER A 49 -11.17 59.98 19.91
C SER A 49 -10.97 59.51 18.47
N ARG A 50 -10.76 60.47 17.57
CA ARG A 50 -10.46 60.25 16.15
C ARG A 50 -9.05 59.66 16.03
N LEU A 51 -8.94 58.43 15.54
CA LEU A 51 -7.67 57.83 15.14
C LEU A 51 -7.57 57.80 13.61
N ARG A 52 -6.53 58.45 13.07
CA ARG A 52 -6.10 58.28 11.69
C ARG A 52 -5.60 56.84 11.51
N VAL A 53 -6.22 56.10 10.61
CA VAL A 53 -5.76 54.79 10.16
C VAL A 53 -4.52 54.99 9.29
N ALA A 54 -3.36 54.52 9.78
CA ALA A 54 -2.17 54.35 8.97
C ALA A 54 -2.30 53.06 8.15
N GLN A 55 -2.02 53.11 6.85
CA GLN A 55 -1.96 51.92 6.00
C GLN A 55 -0.84 50.97 6.46
N PRO A 56 -1.08 49.65 6.50
CA PRO A 56 -0.04 48.69 6.81
C PRO A 56 0.89 48.51 5.60
N ASN A 57 2.19 48.73 5.81
CA ASN A 57 3.25 48.40 4.86
C ASN A 57 3.28 46.89 4.59
N SER A 58 2.78 46.49 3.41
CA SER A 58 2.67 45.10 2.93
C SER A 58 4.01 44.42 2.58
N GLY A 59 5.15 45.09 2.76
CA GLY A 59 6.47 44.53 2.40
C GLY A 59 7.09 43.54 3.39
N SER A 60 6.63 43.49 4.65
CA SER A 60 7.32 42.73 5.71
C SER A 60 6.89 41.25 5.83
N SER A 61 5.70 40.87 5.33
CA SER A 61 5.24 39.48 5.39
C SER A 61 5.96 38.62 4.33
N MET A 62 6.17 39.16 3.13
CA MET A 62 6.81 38.45 2.04
C MET A 62 8.27 38.08 2.37
N GLN A 63 9.03 38.97 3.01
CA GLN A 63 10.39 38.66 3.48
C GLN A 63 10.44 37.54 4.52
N ARG A 64 9.45 37.45 5.43
CA ARG A 64 9.39 36.38 6.44
C ARG A 64 9.14 35.02 5.78
N TRP A 65 8.27 34.97 4.77
CA TRP A 65 8.00 33.75 4.01
C TRP A 65 9.17 33.30 3.15
N THR A 66 9.91 34.23 2.52
CA THR A 66 11.12 33.89 1.76
C THR A 66 12.21 33.26 2.65
N ILE A 67 12.36 33.75 3.89
CA ILE A 67 13.33 33.19 4.85
C ILE A 67 12.94 31.78 5.28
N ILE A 68 11.65 31.53 5.55
CA ILE A 68 11.14 30.21 5.92
C ILE A 68 11.32 29.22 4.76
N ALA A 69 10.98 29.62 3.53
CA ALA A 69 11.15 28.79 2.34
C ALA A 69 12.63 28.44 2.08
N ALA A 70 13.55 29.40 2.26
CA ALA A 70 14.98 29.17 2.14
C ALA A 70 15.51 28.20 3.21
N ALA A 71 15.02 28.30 4.45
CA ALA A 71 15.40 27.40 5.54
C ALA A 71 14.91 25.96 5.31
N LEU A 72 13.67 25.79 4.83
CA LEU A 72 13.10 24.49 4.44
C LEU A 72 13.88 23.87 3.27
N THR A 73 14.19 24.67 2.25
CA THR A 73 14.99 24.20 1.10
C THR A 73 16.38 23.74 1.54
N ALA A 74 17.06 24.49 2.41
CA ALA A 74 18.36 24.11 2.94
C ALA A 74 18.30 22.82 3.80
N PHE A 75 17.23 22.64 4.59
CA PHE A 75 17.01 21.42 5.36
C PHE A 75 16.79 20.20 4.46
N LEU A 76 15.99 20.33 3.40
CA LEU A 76 15.75 19.26 2.43
C LEU A 76 17.01 18.89 1.64
N ILE A 77 17.81 19.89 1.21
CA ILE A 77 19.12 19.66 0.58
C ILE A 77 20.05 18.90 1.53
N HIS A 78 20.05 19.23 2.82
CA HIS A 78 20.87 18.54 3.82
C HIS A 78 20.45 17.06 4.02
N LEU A 79 19.14 16.78 4.04
CA LEU A 79 18.63 15.41 4.11
C LEU A 79 18.98 14.60 2.86
N HIS A 80 18.86 15.21 1.67
CA HIS A 80 19.23 14.58 0.41
C HIS A 80 20.73 14.26 0.33
N ASP A 81 21.60 15.19 0.74
CA ASP A 81 23.05 15.01 0.73
C ASP A 81 23.50 13.91 1.70
N ARG A 82 22.86 13.78 2.88
CA ARG A 82 23.07 12.68 3.83
C ARG A 82 22.70 11.31 3.27
N HIS A 83 21.63 11.23 2.48
CA HIS A 83 21.22 9.99 1.82
C HIS A 83 22.23 9.58 0.74
N ASN A 84 22.66 10.53 -0.11
CA ASN A 84 23.64 10.26 -1.15
C ASN A 84 25.04 9.95 -0.60
N THR A 85 25.43 10.52 0.55
CA THR A 85 26.70 10.15 1.21
C THR A 85 26.65 8.73 1.77
N ALA A 86 25.50 8.24 2.24
CA ALA A 86 25.35 6.84 2.67
C ALA A 86 25.53 5.85 1.49
N GLU A 87 25.02 6.17 0.30
CA GLU A 87 25.27 5.39 -0.92
C GLU A 87 26.71 5.53 -1.45
N SER A 88 27.34 6.70 -1.28
CA SER A 88 28.73 6.93 -1.73
C SER A 88 29.76 6.08 -0.97
N TYR A 89 29.47 5.70 0.28
CA TYR A 89 30.33 4.78 1.05
C TYR A 89 30.18 3.31 0.60
N SER A 90 29.09 2.92 -0.08
CA SER A 90 28.95 1.58 -0.66
C SER A 90 29.63 1.47 -2.04
N LEU A 91 29.71 2.56 -2.81
CA LEU A 91 30.37 2.60 -4.13
C LEU A 91 31.86 3.03 -4.11
N GLY A 92 32.32 3.71 -3.06
CA GLY A 92 33.68 4.30 -2.99
C GLY A 92 34.86 3.33 -2.89
N GLY A 93 34.61 2.02 -2.75
CA GLY A 93 35.65 1.00 -2.59
C GLY A 93 36.32 0.51 -3.89
N ARG A 94 35.87 0.91 -5.09
CA ARG A 94 36.31 0.30 -6.37
C ARG A 94 37.00 1.22 -7.39
N LEU A 95 37.33 2.46 -7.06
CA LEU A 95 37.98 3.39 -8.01
C LEU A 95 39.34 3.95 -7.56
N ARG A 96 40.14 3.14 -6.84
CA ARG A 96 41.59 3.37 -6.70
C ARG A 96 42.36 2.05 -6.69
N ARG A 97 42.50 1.43 -7.86
CA ARG A 97 43.63 0.53 -8.21
C ARG A 97 43.49 0.11 -9.66
N GLY A 98 44.31 0.67 -10.55
CA GLY A 98 44.34 0.24 -11.95
C GLY A 98 44.84 1.27 -12.95
N LEU A 99 45.92 2.00 -12.67
CA LEU A 99 46.69 2.68 -13.71
C LEU A 99 48.17 2.35 -13.50
N VAL A 100 48.57 1.18 -14.00
CA VAL A 100 49.95 0.89 -14.38
C VAL A 100 50.03 1.21 -15.87
N GLN A 101 50.72 2.29 -16.23
CA GLN A 101 51.22 2.48 -17.58
C GLN A 101 52.74 2.27 -17.57
N PRO A 102 53.31 1.58 -18.59
CA PRO A 102 54.74 1.49 -18.78
C PRO A 102 55.26 2.77 -19.45
N GLY A 103 56.54 3.07 -19.21
CA GLY A 103 57.12 4.39 -19.42
C GLY A 103 57.32 4.84 -20.87
N SER A 104 57.61 6.12 -20.99
CA SER A 104 58.64 6.68 -21.87
C SER A 104 58.94 8.11 -21.43
N ASP A 105 60.20 8.45 -21.56
CA ASP A 105 60.84 9.71 -21.22
C ASP A 105 60.18 10.93 -21.87
N GLU A 106 60.05 12.03 -21.13
CA GLU A 106 60.66 13.32 -21.52
C GLU A 106 60.51 14.37 -20.41
N ARG A 107 61.62 15.03 -20.12
CA ARG A 107 61.74 16.21 -19.25
C ARG A 107 61.07 17.41 -19.91
N MET A 108 60.27 18.17 -19.16
CA MET A 108 60.34 19.63 -19.25
C MET A 108 59.84 20.31 -17.96
N GLU A 109 60.71 21.15 -17.41
CA GLU A 109 60.46 22.08 -16.31
C GLU A 109 59.60 23.26 -16.77
N ALA A 110 58.67 23.74 -15.93
CA ALA A 110 58.32 25.17 -15.76
C ALA A 110 57.33 25.32 -14.59
N THR A 111 57.78 25.78 -13.42
CA THR A 111 57.72 27.17 -12.89
C THR A 111 56.34 27.63 -12.40
N ILE A 112 56.28 27.81 -11.08
CA ILE A 112 55.20 28.43 -10.29
C ILE A 112 55.42 29.95 -10.25
N SER A 113 54.36 30.77 -10.47
CA SER A 113 54.13 32.00 -9.68
C SER A 113 52.71 32.59 -9.85
N PRO A 114 52.19 33.36 -8.87
CA PRO A 114 50.76 33.59 -8.63
C PRO A 114 50.29 35.04 -8.88
N HIS A 115 48.98 35.24 -9.12
CA HIS A 115 48.15 36.42 -8.79
C HIS A 115 46.69 36.06 -9.16
N GLY A 116 45.63 36.46 -8.45
CA GLY A 116 45.49 37.42 -7.38
C GLY A 116 44.19 37.22 -6.60
N ALA A 117 44.12 37.90 -5.47
CA ALA A 117 43.01 37.94 -4.53
C ALA A 117 41.88 38.87 -5.03
N ILE A 118 40.63 38.50 -4.72
CA ILE A 118 39.52 39.45 -4.53
C ILE A 118 38.75 39.02 -3.28
N GLU A 119 38.58 39.97 -2.36
CA GLU A 119 37.87 39.89 -1.08
C GLU A 119 36.36 39.72 -1.23
N GLY A 120 35.72 39.05 -0.27
CA GLY A 120 34.27 38.97 -0.16
C GLY A 120 33.74 38.30 1.11
N ASN A 121 33.50 39.12 2.14
CA ASN A 121 32.58 38.97 3.28
C ASN A 121 32.65 37.74 4.22
N LEU A 122 33.41 37.91 5.30
CA LEU A 122 33.28 37.20 6.58
C LEU A 122 32.03 37.66 7.37
N THR A 123 30.88 37.04 7.14
CA THR A 123 29.77 37.05 8.14
C THR A 123 28.94 35.75 8.16
N SER A 124 29.05 34.86 7.16
CA SER A 124 28.29 33.60 7.13
C SER A 124 28.95 32.42 7.88
N MET A 125 30.27 32.47 8.11
CA MET A 125 31.01 31.36 8.74
C MET A 125 30.86 31.27 10.27
N ALA A 126 30.48 32.36 10.94
CA ALA A 126 30.31 32.37 12.40
C ALA A 126 29.02 31.68 12.85
N LEU A 127 27.94 31.78 12.04
CA LEU A 127 26.63 31.18 12.37
C LEU A 127 26.62 29.66 12.10
N SER A 128 27.33 29.19 11.07
CA SER A 128 27.47 27.77 10.74
C SER A 128 28.26 27.00 11.82
N SER A 129 29.29 27.62 12.38
CA SER A 129 30.13 27.02 13.43
C SER A 129 29.42 26.97 14.79
N ALA A 130 28.58 27.96 15.11
CA ALA A 130 27.81 27.98 16.35
C ALA A 130 26.66 26.95 16.37
N LEU A 131 26.03 26.68 15.23
CA LEU A 131 24.99 25.65 15.08
C LEU A 131 25.56 24.22 15.10
N LYS A 132 26.77 24.01 14.53
CA LYS A 132 27.48 22.73 14.61
C LYS A 132 27.86 22.34 16.04
N LEU A 133 28.22 23.30 16.90
CA LEU A 133 28.63 22.96 18.27
C LEU A 133 27.45 22.59 19.20
N LYS A 134 26.24 23.10 18.95
CA LYS A 134 25.08 22.89 19.84
C LYS A 134 24.24 21.66 19.49
N ALA A 135 24.26 21.22 18.22
CA ALA A 135 23.62 19.98 17.80
C ALA A 135 24.40 18.71 18.25
N THR A 136 25.72 18.83 18.41
CA THR A 136 26.59 17.71 18.77
C THR A 136 26.51 17.35 20.27
N SER A 137 25.91 18.19 21.13
CA SER A 137 25.79 17.94 22.57
C SER A 137 24.47 17.31 23.02
N LEU A 138 23.46 17.18 22.14
CA LEU A 138 22.11 16.70 22.51
C LEU A 138 21.80 15.25 22.09
N LEU A 139 22.71 14.58 21.38
CA LEU A 139 22.53 13.20 20.90
C LEU A 139 23.77 12.33 21.19
N ARG A 140 24.17 12.24 22.46
CA ARG A 140 24.99 11.14 22.97
C ARG A 140 24.10 10.17 23.73
N VAL A 141 23.43 9.29 22.98
CA VAL A 141 22.98 7.98 23.46
C VAL A 141 23.36 6.98 22.37
N ASP A 142 24.28 6.08 22.75
CA ASP A 142 24.65 4.80 22.14
C ASP A 142 25.01 4.76 20.65
N ALA A 143 26.29 5.03 20.38
CA ALA A 143 27.00 4.55 19.19
C ALA A 143 28.20 3.70 19.65
N ALA A 144 27.91 2.46 20.03
CA ALA A 144 28.90 1.44 20.33
C ALA A 144 28.43 0.12 19.71
N ASN A 145 28.48 0.02 18.37
CA ASN A 145 28.69 -1.21 17.62
C ASN A 145 28.71 -0.91 16.12
N GLU A 146 29.89 -0.62 15.58
CA GLU A 146 30.16 -0.77 14.16
C GLU A 146 31.67 -0.86 13.96
N ARG A 147 32.21 -2.08 14.01
CA ARG A 147 33.54 -2.37 13.46
C ARG A 147 33.61 -3.77 12.83
N ARG A 148 33.95 -3.72 11.54
CA ARG A 148 34.76 -4.66 10.74
C ARG A 148 34.09 -5.94 10.23
N PHE A 149 33.79 -5.92 8.94
CA PHE A 149 34.08 -7.05 8.06
C PHE A 149 35.12 -6.63 7.02
N THR A 150 36.27 -7.29 7.03
CA THR A 150 37.27 -7.26 5.96
C THR A 150 37.59 -8.70 5.66
N LEU A 151 36.95 -9.26 4.64
CA LEU A 151 37.17 -10.64 4.22
C LEU A 151 38.28 -10.67 3.17
N VAL A 152 39.36 -11.33 3.54
CA VAL A 152 40.51 -11.67 2.70
C VAL A 152 40.07 -12.83 1.79
N ALA A 153 40.05 -12.60 0.48
CA ALA A 153 39.92 -13.66 -0.52
C ALA A 153 41.22 -13.76 -1.32
N THR A 154 42.02 -14.77 -0.98
CA THR A 154 43.11 -15.29 -1.80
C THR A 154 42.55 -16.36 -2.74
N CYS A 155 42.61 -16.14 -4.05
CA CYS A 155 42.75 -17.19 -5.06
C CYS A 155 43.22 -16.53 -6.36
N GLY A 156 44.46 -16.82 -6.74
CA GLY A 156 45.01 -16.48 -8.05
C GLY A 156 45.16 -17.75 -8.87
N GLU A 157 44.54 -17.79 -10.04
CA GLU A 157 45.02 -18.57 -11.19
C GLU A 157 44.76 -17.78 -12.48
N PRO A 158 45.71 -17.73 -13.43
CA PRO A 158 45.55 -17.00 -14.68
C PRO A 158 44.95 -17.90 -15.76
N PHE A 159 43.69 -17.64 -16.16
CA PHE A 159 43.06 -18.34 -17.28
C PHE A 159 43.44 -17.71 -18.63
N GLN A 160 43.88 -18.56 -19.56
CA GLN A 160 44.42 -18.19 -20.87
C GLN A 160 43.35 -17.62 -21.82
N ARG A 161 43.71 -16.54 -22.52
CA ARG A 161 42.92 -15.91 -23.60
C ARG A 161 42.89 -16.78 -24.86
N GLY A 162 41.82 -17.53 -25.05
CA GLY A 162 41.42 -18.06 -26.37
C GLY A 162 40.64 -17.01 -27.16
N LYS A 163 41.19 -16.55 -28.29
CA LYS A 163 40.49 -15.70 -29.26
C LYS A 163 39.31 -16.49 -29.85
N ARG A 164 38.06 -16.07 -29.57
CA ARG A 164 36.89 -16.44 -30.37
C ARG A 164 36.32 -15.20 -31.05
N THR A 165 36.24 -15.28 -32.37
CA THR A 165 35.63 -14.32 -33.27
C THR A 165 34.11 -14.30 -33.05
N CYS A 166 33.57 -13.11 -32.80
CA CYS A 166 32.15 -12.84 -32.63
C CYS A 166 31.46 -12.81 -34.02
N PRO A 167 30.40 -13.58 -34.28
CA PRO A 167 29.61 -13.41 -35.49
C PRO A 167 28.74 -12.16 -35.36
N LYS A 168 28.96 -11.21 -36.27
CA LYS A 168 28.13 -10.02 -36.47
C LYS A 168 26.75 -10.47 -36.98
N THR A 169 25.73 -10.36 -36.13
CA THR A 169 24.34 -9.92 -36.40
C THR A 169 23.42 -10.48 -35.32
N CYS A 170 23.18 -9.73 -34.24
CA CYS A 170 22.00 -9.95 -33.40
C CYS A 170 20.79 -9.30 -34.10
N PRO A 171 19.68 -10.03 -34.34
CA PRO A 171 18.45 -9.41 -34.79
C PRO A 171 17.87 -8.56 -33.64
N MET A 172 17.56 -7.30 -33.92
CA MET A 172 16.76 -6.47 -33.02
C MET A 172 15.42 -7.16 -32.77
N ILE A 173 15.17 -7.52 -31.51
CA ILE A 173 13.88 -8.02 -31.04
C ILE A 173 12.89 -6.85 -31.13
N ALA A 174 11.96 -6.92 -32.07
CA ALA A 174 10.87 -5.96 -32.17
C ALA A 174 9.93 -6.10 -30.95
N PRO A 175 9.45 -5.00 -30.35
CA PRO A 175 8.49 -5.08 -29.24
C PRO A 175 7.19 -5.75 -29.69
N ARG A 176 6.73 -6.74 -28.92
CA ARG A 176 5.53 -7.56 -29.22
C ARG A 176 4.27 -6.66 -29.22
N PRO A 177 3.43 -6.68 -30.27
CA PRO A 177 2.27 -5.79 -30.40
C PRO A 177 1.12 -6.08 -29.40
N LEU A 178 1.14 -7.22 -28.71
CA LEU A 178 0.04 -7.65 -27.83
C LEU A 178 -0.06 -6.83 -26.53
N VAL A 179 1.08 -6.39 -25.98
CA VAL A 179 1.13 -5.56 -24.76
C VAL A 179 0.59 -4.16 -25.04
N GLY A 180 0.92 -3.60 -26.21
CA GLY A 180 0.37 -2.33 -26.68
C GLY A 180 -1.15 -2.38 -26.90
N LEU A 181 -1.69 -3.52 -27.36
CA LEU A 181 -3.13 -3.71 -27.53
C LEU A 181 -3.87 -3.76 -26.18
N MET A 182 -3.30 -4.40 -25.16
CA MET A 182 -3.89 -4.42 -23.81
C MET A 182 -3.84 -3.04 -23.13
N MET A 183 -2.73 -2.29 -23.29
CA MET A 183 -2.66 -0.91 -22.80
C MET A 183 -3.62 0.01 -23.55
N TYR A 184 -3.77 -0.15 -24.87
CA TYR A 184 -4.76 0.58 -25.67
C TYR A 184 -6.19 0.26 -25.23
N PHE A 185 -6.51 -1.01 -24.97
CA PHE A 185 -7.83 -1.42 -24.46
C PHE A 185 -8.11 -0.80 -23.08
N ASN A 186 -7.16 -0.86 -22.15
CA ASN A 186 -7.29 -0.23 -20.84
C ASN A 186 -7.41 1.30 -20.94
N PHE A 187 -6.69 1.94 -21.87
CA PHE A 187 -6.80 3.37 -22.15
C PHE A 187 -8.16 3.74 -22.76
N VAL A 188 -8.72 2.92 -23.65
CA VAL A 188 -10.07 3.10 -24.20
C VAL A 188 -11.13 2.91 -23.12
N VAL A 189 -10.97 1.92 -22.23
CA VAL A 189 -11.86 1.75 -21.07
C VAL A 189 -11.76 2.96 -20.14
N PHE A 190 -10.56 3.43 -19.84
CA PHE A 190 -10.34 4.67 -19.06
C PHE A 190 -10.98 5.88 -19.73
N LEU A 191 -10.74 6.12 -21.03
CA LEU A 191 -11.39 7.20 -21.78
C LEU A 191 -12.90 7.05 -21.82
N THR A 192 -13.43 5.83 -21.88
CA THR A 192 -14.87 5.57 -21.87
C THR A 192 -15.45 5.87 -20.49
N VAL A 193 -14.75 5.52 -19.40
CA VAL A 193 -15.13 5.86 -18.03
C VAL A 193 -15.04 7.38 -17.82
N CYS A 194 -13.95 8.02 -18.22
CA CYS A 194 -13.80 9.47 -18.16
C CYS A 194 -14.84 10.20 -19.02
N ALA A 195 -15.14 9.70 -20.22
CA ALA A 195 -16.19 10.23 -21.09
C ALA A 195 -17.57 9.97 -20.50
N SER A 196 -17.79 8.85 -19.79
CA SER A 196 -19.04 8.56 -19.09
C SER A 196 -19.21 9.48 -17.87
N ILE A 197 -18.13 9.74 -17.13
CA ILE A 197 -18.10 10.69 -16.01
C ILE A 197 -18.33 12.11 -16.55
N PHE A 198 -17.66 12.49 -17.64
CA PHE A 198 -17.89 13.78 -18.29
C PHE A 198 -19.31 13.89 -18.83
N PHE A 199 -19.85 12.82 -19.43
CA PHE A 199 -21.21 12.76 -19.93
C PHE A 199 -22.22 12.88 -18.79
N VAL A 200 -22.04 12.15 -17.70
CA VAL A 200 -22.87 12.25 -16.49
C VAL A 200 -22.77 13.64 -15.88
N GLY A 201 -21.55 14.20 -15.74
CA GLY A 201 -21.32 15.54 -15.23
C GLY A 201 -21.95 16.63 -16.11
N THR A 202 -21.76 16.57 -17.43
CA THR A 202 -22.41 17.49 -18.37
C THR A 202 -23.92 17.28 -18.43
N THR A 203 -24.42 16.06 -18.27
CA THR A 203 -25.85 15.76 -18.19
C THR A 203 -26.46 16.34 -16.91
N ILE A 204 -25.79 16.21 -15.76
CA ILE A 204 -26.18 16.84 -14.51
C ILE A 204 -26.17 18.37 -14.65
N ILE A 205 -25.12 18.96 -15.22
CA ILE A 205 -25.02 20.41 -15.47
C ILE A 205 -26.12 20.89 -16.43
N PHE A 206 -26.39 20.14 -17.51
CA PHE A 206 -27.42 20.45 -18.48
C PHE A 206 -28.81 20.44 -17.85
N PHE A 207 -29.18 19.36 -17.14
CA PHE A 207 -30.48 19.25 -16.48
C PHE A 207 -30.63 20.21 -15.28
N THR A 208 -29.55 20.52 -14.56
CA THR A 208 -29.60 21.53 -13.49
C THR A 208 -29.70 22.95 -14.05
N SER A 209 -29.15 23.21 -15.24
CA SER A 209 -29.29 24.50 -15.92
C SER A 209 -30.70 24.75 -16.47
N ASP A 210 -31.36 23.71 -17.01
CA ASP A 210 -32.77 23.81 -17.44
C ASP A 210 -33.71 23.98 -16.25
N PHE A 211 -33.45 23.28 -15.13
CA PHE A 211 -34.21 23.46 -13.89
C PHE A 211 -34.06 24.89 -13.31
N GLN A 212 -32.85 25.47 -13.37
CA GLN A 212 -32.61 26.87 -12.98
C GLN A 212 -33.37 27.85 -13.88
N ARG A 213 -33.48 27.53 -15.17
CA ARG A 213 -34.16 28.37 -16.16
C ARG A 213 -35.68 28.31 -16.01
N GLU A 214 -36.24 27.14 -15.70
CA GLU A 214 -37.66 27.00 -15.33
C GLU A 214 -37.99 27.73 -14.03
N LEU A 215 -37.13 27.63 -13.00
CA LEU A 215 -37.29 28.40 -11.76
C LEU A 215 -37.24 29.92 -12.00
N ALA A 216 -36.35 30.39 -12.87
CA ALA A 216 -36.26 31.80 -13.23
C ALA A 216 -37.47 32.28 -14.06
N GLU A 217 -38.06 31.43 -14.89
CA GLU A 217 -39.29 31.73 -15.63
C GLU A 217 -40.54 31.67 -14.73
N GLU A 218 -40.56 30.80 -13.71
CA GLU A 218 -41.62 30.77 -12.70
C GLU A 218 -41.55 31.98 -11.77
N ASP A 219 -40.36 32.42 -11.34
CA ASP A 219 -40.22 33.59 -10.47
C ASP A 219 -40.68 34.89 -11.17
N ASN A 220 -40.41 34.99 -12.48
CA ASN A 220 -40.92 36.07 -13.34
C ASN A 220 -42.43 35.99 -13.60
N LYS A 221 -43.05 34.81 -13.55
CA LYS A 221 -44.51 34.64 -13.64
C LYS A 221 -45.20 34.86 -12.28
N CYS A 222 -44.50 34.60 -11.18
CA CYS A 222 -45.00 34.74 -9.82
C CYS A 222 -45.06 36.21 -9.36
N THR A 223 -44.31 37.11 -10.01
CA THR A 223 -44.41 38.56 -9.74
C THR A 223 -45.70 39.20 -10.27
N ASP A 224 -46.45 38.54 -11.17
CA ASP A 224 -47.66 39.11 -11.79
C ASP A 224 -48.98 38.36 -11.51
N LYS A 225 -48.98 37.22 -10.80
CA LYS A 225 -50.22 36.49 -10.50
C LYS A 225 -50.28 35.86 -9.12
N VAL A 226 -50.93 36.58 -8.21
CA VAL A 226 -51.54 36.03 -7.01
C VAL A 226 -52.73 35.12 -7.41
N LEU A 227 -52.70 33.87 -6.90
CA LEU A 227 -53.81 32.89 -6.78
C LEU A 227 -54.47 32.39 -8.09
N SER A 228 -54.14 31.18 -8.55
CA SER A 228 -54.95 29.95 -8.31
C SER A 228 -54.37 28.74 -9.06
N ASP A 229 -54.65 27.57 -8.47
CA ASP A 229 -54.69 26.23 -9.05
C ASP A 229 -53.41 25.39 -9.20
N LYS A 230 -53.35 24.41 -8.28
CA LYS A 230 -53.06 22.98 -8.47
C LYS A 230 -52.72 22.56 -9.92
N GLU A 231 -51.45 22.30 -10.17
CA GLU A 231 -51.00 21.14 -10.96
C GLU A 231 -49.50 20.91 -10.72
N LEU A 232 -49.19 20.15 -9.66
CA LEU A 232 -47.83 19.73 -9.32
C LEU A 232 -47.40 18.62 -10.30
N HIS A 233 -46.41 18.94 -11.13
CA HIS A 233 -45.88 18.09 -12.20
C HIS A 233 -45.18 16.81 -11.67
N GLN A 234 -45.38 15.71 -12.40
CA GLN A 234 -44.91 14.34 -12.11
C GLN A 234 -43.40 14.15 -12.34
N PRO A 235 -42.61 13.72 -11.34
CA PRO A 235 -41.19 13.36 -11.49
C PRO A 235 -40.94 11.97 -12.13
N ASP A 236 -41.99 11.21 -12.50
CA ASP A 236 -41.86 9.79 -12.86
C ASP A 236 -41.20 9.52 -14.24
N LYS A 237 -41.28 10.46 -15.19
CA LYS A 237 -40.77 10.24 -16.56
C LYS A 237 -39.25 10.29 -16.69
N VAL A 238 -38.57 11.03 -15.81
CA VAL A 238 -37.11 11.17 -15.84
C VAL A 238 -36.42 9.91 -15.29
N VAL A 239 -37.02 9.29 -14.27
CA VAL A 239 -36.53 8.03 -13.68
C VAL A 239 -36.69 6.87 -14.67
N GLU A 240 -37.78 6.84 -15.45
CA GLU A 240 -38.06 5.78 -16.41
C GLU A 240 -37.08 5.76 -17.61
N GLN A 241 -36.67 6.94 -18.09
CA GLN A 241 -35.69 7.07 -19.18
C GLN A 241 -34.26 6.66 -18.75
N PHE A 242 -33.88 6.96 -17.50
CA PHE A 242 -32.57 6.57 -16.95
C PHE A 242 -32.46 5.05 -16.76
N SER A 243 -33.54 4.41 -16.33
CA SER A 243 -33.63 2.94 -16.17
C SER A 243 -33.48 2.21 -17.51
N MET A 244 -34.15 2.68 -18.57
CA MET A 244 -34.09 2.05 -19.89
C MET A 244 -32.71 2.12 -20.55
N ALA A 245 -32.02 3.27 -20.49
CA ALA A 245 -30.70 3.42 -21.10
C ALA A 245 -29.63 2.51 -20.45
N SER A 246 -29.67 2.38 -19.12
CA SER A 246 -28.77 1.47 -18.39
C SER A 246 -29.05 0.00 -18.71
N TYR A 247 -30.31 -0.39 -18.88
CA TYR A 247 -30.71 -1.74 -19.26
C TYR A 247 -30.19 -2.14 -20.64
N TYR A 248 -30.31 -1.29 -21.66
CA TYR A 248 -29.83 -1.60 -23.02
C TYR A 248 -28.30 -1.68 -23.10
N LEU A 249 -27.56 -0.87 -22.34
CA LEU A 249 -26.10 -0.96 -22.26
C LEU A 249 -25.68 -2.30 -21.61
N CYS A 250 -26.38 -2.73 -20.56
CA CYS A 250 -26.17 -4.01 -19.90
C CYS A 250 -26.45 -5.20 -20.84
N VAL A 251 -27.60 -5.22 -21.51
CA VAL A 251 -27.96 -6.33 -22.42
C VAL A 251 -26.98 -6.42 -23.60
N SER A 252 -26.49 -5.28 -24.11
CA SER A 252 -25.53 -5.24 -25.21
C SER A 252 -24.14 -5.76 -24.80
N LEU A 253 -23.67 -5.44 -23.59
CA LEU A 253 -22.42 -5.97 -23.04
C LEU A 253 -22.51 -7.47 -22.75
N TYR A 254 -23.63 -7.94 -22.21
CA TYR A 254 -23.86 -9.36 -21.95
C TYR A 254 -23.96 -10.20 -23.23
N ALA A 255 -24.62 -9.69 -24.28
CA ALA A 255 -24.78 -10.41 -25.54
C ALA A 255 -23.47 -10.62 -26.31
N VAL A 256 -22.47 -9.74 -26.12
CA VAL A 256 -21.14 -9.85 -26.76
C VAL A 256 -20.20 -10.79 -26.00
N LEU A 257 -20.38 -10.96 -24.69
CA LEU A 257 -19.48 -11.76 -23.84
C LEU A 257 -19.82 -13.26 -23.80
N ILE A 258 -21.06 -13.65 -24.14
CA ILE A 258 -21.54 -15.04 -24.08
C ILE A 258 -20.90 -16.00 -25.12
N PRO A 259 -20.51 -15.60 -26.35
CA PRO A 259 -19.98 -16.56 -27.33
C PRO A 259 -18.50 -16.96 -27.18
N LEU A 260 -17.77 -16.47 -26.17
CA LEU A 260 -16.30 -16.63 -26.06
C LEU A 260 -15.84 -17.75 -25.11
N THR A 261 -16.74 -18.63 -24.67
CA THR A 261 -16.42 -19.77 -23.80
C THR A 261 -15.75 -20.92 -24.55
N PHE A 262 -14.53 -20.70 -25.03
CA PHE A 262 -13.65 -21.80 -25.41
C PHE A 262 -13.16 -22.52 -24.14
N PHE A 263 -13.51 -23.80 -24.04
CA PHE A 263 -13.12 -24.69 -22.96
C PHE A 263 -11.61 -24.88 -22.95
N PHE A 264 -10.97 -24.54 -21.83
CA PHE A 264 -9.63 -25.05 -21.52
C PHE A 264 -9.78 -26.46 -20.94
N HIS A 265 -8.97 -27.38 -21.44
CA HIS A 265 -8.95 -28.76 -20.95
C HIS A 265 -8.29 -28.79 -19.57
N GLU A 266 -9.11 -29.05 -18.55
CA GLU A 266 -8.69 -29.28 -17.16
C GLU A 266 -8.31 -30.75 -16.97
N ASP A 267 -7.23 -31.20 -17.58
CA ASP A 267 -6.71 -32.53 -17.30
C ASP A 267 -5.72 -32.45 -16.12
N ALA A 268 -5.75 -33.45 -15.23
CA ALA A 268 -4.79 -33.53 -14.14
C ALA A 268 -3.38 -33.69 -14.73
N ILE A 269 -2.52 -32.73 -14.39
CA ILE A 269 -1.13 -32.66 -14.84
C ILE A 269 -0.27 -33.23 -13.71
N ASP A 270 0.48 -34.31 -14.00
CA ASP A 270 1.52 -34.80 -13.11
C ASP A 270 2.81 -34.01 -13.36
N GLU A 271 3.40 -33.50 -12.27
CA GLU A 271 4.63 -32.70 -12.30
C GLU A 271 5.81 -33.49 -12.87
N ASP A 272 5.90 -34.79 -12.58
CA ASP A 272 6.99 -35.64 -13.06
C ASP A 272 6.88 -35.89 -14.57
N GLU A 273 5.67 -36.06 -15.08
CA GLU A 273 5.43 -36.23 -16.51
C GLU A 273 5.80 -34.99 -17.30
N LEU A 274 5.45 -33.79 -16.81
CA LEU A 274 5.89 -32.53 -17.40
C LEU A 274 7.41 -32.38 -17.35
N LYS A 275 8.03 -32.72 -16.22
CA LYS A 275 9.49 -32.69 -16.08
C LYS A 275 10.17 -33.57 -17.12
N ILE A 276 9.72 -34.82 -17.26
CA ILE A 276 10.25 -35.77 -18.26
C ILE A 276 10.03 -35.22 -19.67
N TYR A 277 8.83 -34.72 -19.98
CA TYR A 277 8.51 -34.14 -21.28
C TYR A 277 9.50 -33.03 -21.67
N PHE A 278 9.73 -32.06 -20.77
CA PHE A 278 10.63 -30.95 -21.07
C PHE A 278 12.11 -31.37 -21.08
N GLN A 279 12.52 -32.31 -20.21
CA GLN A 279 13.89 -32.86 -20.24
C GLN A 279 14.16 -33.59 -21.57
N GLU A 280 13.21 -34.36 -22.08
CA GLU A 280 13.33 -35.02 -23.38
C GLU A 280 13.25 -34.04 -24.56
N ALA A 281 12.39 -33.01 -24.46
CA ALA A 281 12.18 -32.06 -25.56
C ALA A 281 13.35 -31.09 -25.71
N LEU A 282 13.99 -30.69 -24.61
CA LEU A 282 15.01 -29.65 -24.59
C LEU A 282 16.43 -30.23 -24.40
N GLY A 283 16.56 -31.42 -23.82
CA GLY A 283 17.88 -31.95 -23.42
C GLY A 283 18.55 -31.14 -22.31
N LEU A 284 17.79 -30.27 -21.62
CA LEU A 284 18.26 -29.43 -20.53
C LEU A 284 17.94 -30.05 -19.17
N SER A 285 18.76 -29.75 -18.17
CA SER A 285 18.54 -30.19 -16.79
C SER A 285 17.48 -29.32 -16.11
N ILE A 286 16.33 -29.94 -15.82
CA ILE A 286 15.21 -29.31 -15.12
C ILE A 286 15.24 -29.72 -13.66
N VAL A 287 15.21 -28.73 -12.77
CA VAL A 287 15.17 -28.92 -11.31
C VAL A 287 13.85 -29.59 -10.94
N GLY A 288 12.73 -28.98 -11.35
CA GLY A 288 11.39 -29.49 -11.11
C GLY A 288 10.34 -28.67 -11.84
N VAL A 289 9.09 -29.09 -11.66
CA VAL A 289 7.91 -28.39 -12.18
C VAL A 289 6.95 -28.19 -11.03
N SER A 290 6.43 -26.96 -10.86
CA SER A 290 5.40 -26.64 -9.87
C SER A 290 4.10 -26.37 -10.59
N VAL A 291 3.08 -27.20 -10.36
CA VAL A 291 1.78 -27.08 -11.01
C VAL A 291 0.82 -26.32 -10.09
N PRO A 292 0.25 -25.17 -10.50
CA PRO A 292 -0.89 -24.58 -9.82
C PRO A 292 -2.14 -25.47 -9.98
N TYR A 293 -2.82 -25.74 -8.87
CA TYR A 293 -4.05 -26.54 -8.85
C TYR A 293 -5.26 -25.65 -8.57
N ALA A 294 -6.41 -26.01 -9.15
CA ALA A 294 -7.67 -25.33 -8.92
C ALA A 294 -8.34 -25.87 -7.64
N TYR A 295 -7.98 -25.32 -6.48
CA TYR A 295 -8.56 -25.70 -5.18
C TYR A 295 -9.67 -24.76 -4.70
N ALA A 296 -10.40 -24.14 -5.63
CA ALA A 296 -11.55 -23.31 -5.28
C ALA A 296 -12.62 -24.12 -4.54
N GLY A 297 -13.10 -23.61 -3.40
CA GLY A 297 -13.99 -24.32 -2.48
C GLY A 297 -13.27 -25.09 -1.37
N HIS A 298 -11.96 -25.30 -1.49
CA HIS A 298 -11.13 -25.96 -0.47
C HIS A 298 -10.08 -25.02 0.15
N GLU A 299 -10.14 -23.71 -0.10
CA GLU A 299 -9.12 -22.74 0.32
C GLU A 299 -8.89 -22.77 1.84
N ARG A 300 -9.98 -22.77 2.63
CA ARG A 300 -9.91 -22.84 4.10
C ARG A 300 -9.37 -24.17 4.62
N LEU A 301 -9.56 -25.27 3.89
CA LEU A 301 -8.99 -26.55 4.28
C LEU A 301 -7.49 -26.55 4.01
N VAL A 302 -7.09 -26.11 2.82
CA VAL A 302 -5.69 -26.00 2.39
C VAL A 302 -4.89 -25.11 3.35
N GLU A 303 -5.41 -23.92 3.69
CA GLU A 303 -4.76 -23.00 4.64
C GLU A 303 -4.59 -23.65 6.03
N ARG A 304 -5.64 -24.28 6.57
CA ARG A 304 -5.58 -24.96 7.86
C ARG A 304 -4.59 -26.12 7.89
N LEU A 305 -4.47 -26.87 6.79
CA LEU A 305 -3.49 -27.96 6.69
C LEU A 305 -2.05 -27.41 6.60
N CYS A 306 -1.82 -26.33 5.86
CA CYS A 306 -0.52 -25.67 5.81
C CYS A 306 -0.13 -25.11 7.19
N ASP A 307 -1.05 -24.44 7.89
CA ASP A 307 -0.82 -23.95 9.25
C ASP A 307 -0.48 -25.08 10.22
N LYS A 308 -1.18 -26.21 10.12
CA LYS A 308 -0.90 -27.39 10.94
C LYS A 308 0.51 -27.93 10.67
N ILE A 309 0.95 -27.98 9.41
CA ILE A 309 2.32 -28.42 9.07
C ILE A 309 3.36 -27.46 9.65
N ILE A 310 3.12 -26.14 9.58
CA ILE A 310 4.00 -25.14 10.20
C ILE A 310 4.05 -25.32 11.72
N GLU A 311 2.90 -25.51 12.36
CA GLU A 311 2.81 -25.73 13.81
C GLU A 311 3.54 -27.02 14.25
N GLU A 312 3.39 -28.12 13.50
CA GLU A 312 4.13 -29.37 13.73
C GLU A 312 5.64 -29.20 13.53
N ALA A 313 6.05 -28.40 12.53
CA ALA A 313 7.45 -28.09 12.29
C ALA A 313 8.05 -27.24 13.43
N ASP A 314 7.36 -26.20 13.88
CA ASP A 314 7.77 -25.37 15.03
C ASP A 314 7.89 -26.20 16.33
N LEU A 315 6.96 -27.14 16.56
CA LEU A 315 7.03 -28.06 17.71
C LEU A 315 8.25 -28.97 17.63
N LYS A 316 8.59 -29.45 16.42
CA LYS A 316 9.76 -30.31 16.20
C LYS A 316 11.07 -29.54 16.39
N GLU A 317 11.12 -28.27 16.02
CA GLU A 317 12.27 -27.39 16.25
C GLU A 317 12.36 -26.92 17.71
N GLY A 318 11.32 -27.14 18.52
CA GLY A 318 11.28 -26.73 19.92
C GLY A 318 11.03 -25.24 20.12
N THR A 319 10.54 -24.54 19.09
CA THR A 319 10.16 -23.13 19.15
C THR A 319 9.01 -22.91 20.14
N TYR A 320 8.11 -23.90 20.27
CA TYR A 320 7.09 -23.94 21.31
C TYR A 320 7.30 -25.13 22.24
N THR A 321 6.86 -24.97 23.49
CA THR A 321 6.72 -26.12 24.39
C THR A 321 5.57 -27.00 23.90
N GLU A 322 5.70 -28.33 24.05
CA GLU A 322 4.59 -29.25 23.75
C GLU A 322 3.29 -28.89 24.49
N GLU A 323 3.39 -28.22 25.64
CA GLU A 323 2.25 -27.74 26.40
C GLU A 323 1.45 -26.65 25.69
N LEU A 324 2.11 -25.79 24.89
CA LEU A 324 1.45 -24.76 24.07
C LEU A 324 0.80 -25.34 22.82
N GLY A 325 1.33 -26.45 22.30
CA GLY A 325 0.76 -27.17 21.15
C GLY A 325 -0.42 -28.06 21.50
N LYS A 326 -0.54 -28.51 22.76
CA LYS A 326 -1.66 -29.35 23.21
C LYS A 326 -2.83 -28.48 23.67
N PRO A 327 -4.08 -28.75 23.24
CA PRO A 327 -5.24 -28.09 23.83
C PRO A 327 -5.25 -28.35 25.34
N PRO A 328 -5.68 -27.38 26.18
CA PRO A 328 -5.53 -27.46 27.62
C PRO A 328 -6.12 -28.78 28.17
N PRO A 329 -5.39 -29.47 29.07
CA PRO A 329 -5.80 -30.77 29.61
C PRO A 329 -7.13 -30.64 30.35
N GLY A 330 -8.10 -31.48 29.97
CA GLY A 330 -9.49 -31.44 30.46
C GLY A 330 -10.55 -31.14 29.38
N THR A 331 -10.12 -30.78 28.17
CA THR A 331 -11.05 -30.46 27.08
C THR A 331 -11.69 -31.71 26.45
N GLU A 332 -10.94 -32.81 26.33
CA GLU A 332 -11.47 -34.08 25.79
C GLU A 332 -12.38 -34.80 26.79
N THR A 333 -12.12 -34.68 28.09
CA THR A 333 -12.96 -35.28 29.14
C THR A 333 -14.28 -34.55 29.33
N LEU A 334 -14.35 -33.22 29.20
CA LEU A 334 -15.63 -32.49 29.30
C LEU A 334 -16.60 -32.79 28.14
N ILE A 335 -16.11 -33.12 26.95
CA ILE A 335 -16.94 -33.52 25.80
C ILE A 335 -17.37 -34.99 25.93
N ALA A 336 -16.51 -35.85 26.49
CA ALA A 336 -16.86 -37.25 26.75
C ALA A 336 -17.88 -37.40 27.91
N ASP A 337 -17.83 -36.54 28.93
CA ASP A 337 -18.66 -36.66 30.14
C ASP A 337 -20.01 -35.91 30.05
N THR A 338 -20.14 -34.96 29.11
CA THR A 338 -21.46 -34.37 28.74
C THR A 338 -22.32 -35.30 27.89
N GLY A 339 -21.81 -36.49 27.53
CA GLY A 339 -22.59 -37.64 27.07
C GLY A 339 -23.42 -38.32 28.16
N SER A 340 -23.36 -37.86 29.41
CA SER A 340 -24.21 -38.31 30.52
C SER A 340 -25.66 -37.81 30.35
N LYS A 341 -26.48 -38.67 29.73
CA LYS A 341 -27.95 -38.95 29.82
C LYS A 341 -28.99 -37.94 30.38
N THR A 342 -28.71 -36.69 30.76
CA THR A 342 -29.72 -35.78 31.36
C THR A 342 -29.82 -34.37 30.77
N SER A 343 -29.12 -34.07 29.67
CA SER A 343 -29.45 -32.87 28.88
C SER A 343 -30.82 -33.07 28.21
N THR A 344 -31.84 -32.38 28.73
CA THR A 344 -33.22 -32.41 28.25
C THR A 344 -33.31 -32.09 26.76
N GLU A 345 -34.17 -32.78 26.01
CA GLU A 345 -34.37 -32.55 24.56
C GLU A 345 -34.66 -31.08 24.21
N ALA A 346 -35.22 -30.31 25.14
CA ALA A 346 -35.47 -28.89 25.00
C ALA A 346 -34.19 -28.04 24.88
N GLU A 347 -33.13 -28.40 25.61
CA GLU A 347 -31.85 -27.68 25.55
C GLU A 347 -31.10 -27.99 24.25
N LYS A 348 -31.19 -29.24 23.77
CA LYS A 348 -30.69 -29.63 22.44
C LYS A 348 -31.50 -28.99 21.31
N ALA A 349 -32.82 -28.80 21.48
CA ALA A 349 -33.66 -28.12 20.51
C ALA A 349 -33.35 -26.61 20.43
N LEU A 350 -33.18 -25.93 21.57
CA LEU A 350 -32.81 -24.51 21.63
C LEU A 350 -31.41 -24.24 21.07
N LEU A 351 -30.43 -25.12 21.35
CA LEU A 351 -29.08 -25.03 20.77
C LEU A 351 -29.06 -25.34 19.27
N LYS A 352 -29.96 -26.21 18.79
CA LYS A 352 -30.11 -26.54 17.36
C LYS A 352 -30.80 -25.42 16.58
N GLU A 353 -31.72 -24.69 17.22
CA GLU A 353 -32.44 -23.57 16.62
C GLU A 353 -31.60 -22.27 16.59
N HIS A 354 -30.78 -22.01 17.62
CA HIS A 354 -29.81 -20.90 17.60
C HIS A 354 -28.59 -21.12 16.68
N ARG A 355 -28.32 -22.35 16.25
CA ARG A 355 -27.28 -22.68 15.26
C ARG A 355 -27.79 -22.74 13.80
N GLY A 356 -29.08 -22.46 13.57
CA GLY A 356 -29.70 -22.48 12.23
C GLY A 356 -29.47 -21.24 11.36
N GLY A 357 -28.79 -20.21 11.88
CA GLY A 357 -28.31 -19.07 11.09
C GLY A 357 -26.86 -19.31 10.67
N GLU A 358 -26.51 -18.98 9.43
CA GLU A 358 -25.21 -19.15 8.74
C GLU A 358 -23.94 -18.62 9.47
N GLY A 359 -24.05 -18.15 10.72
CA GLY A 359 -22.95 -17.65 11.55
C GLY A 359 -22.24 -18.65 12.47
N SER A 360 -22.66 -19.92 12.54
CA SER A 360 -22.05 -20.93 13.44
C SER A 360 -20.85 -21.70 12.85
N HIS A 361 -20.37 -21.34 11.65
CA HIS A 361 -19.33 -22.12 10.97
C HIS A 361 -17.93 -22.06 11.62
N TYR A 362 -17.74 -21.23 12.66
CA TYR A 362 -16.49 -21.13 13.42
C TYR A 362 -16.39 -22.08 14.61
N ASP A 363 -17.51 -22.66 15.07
CA ASP A 363 -17.54 -23.47 16.29
C ASP A 363 -17.62 -24.97 16.00
N ASP A 364 -17.83 -25.34 14.75
CA ASP A 364 -17.47 -26.67 14.27
C ASP A 364 -16.00 -26.62 13.86
N LYS A 365 -15.12 -26.70 14.87
CA LYS A 365 -13.81 -27.39 14.75
C LYS A 365 -14.08 -28.86 14.42
N SER A 366 -14.87 -29.09 13.38
CA SER A 366 -15.05 -30.33 12.65
C SER A 366 -13.66 -30.88 12.52
N LYS A 367 -13.49 -32.07 13.09
CA LYS A 367 -12.25 -32.83 13.00
C LYS A 367 -11.70 -32.62 11.61
N LEU A 368 -10.41 -32.26 11.51
CA LEU A 368 -9.74 -32.22 10.22
C LEU A 368 -10.11 -33.52 9.48
N PRO A 369 -10.46 -33.43 8.18
CA PRO A 369 -10.75 -34.61 7.37
C PRO A 369 -9.75 -35.71 7.65
N ASP A 370 -10.22 -36.95 7.70
CA ASP A 370 -9.32 -38.08 7.87
C ASP A 370 -8.29 -38.08 6.73
N ARG A 371 -7.10 -38.62 6.98
CA ARG A 371 -6.00 -38.59 6.01
C ARG A 371 -6.42 -39.07 4.62
N ASP A 372 -7.24 -40.12 4.54
CA ASP A 372 -7.71 -40.69 3.28
C ASP A 372 -8.65 -39.73 2.53
N GLU A 373 -9.44 -38.93 3.25
CA GLU A 373 -10.28 -37.88 2.66
C GLU A 373 -9.41 -36.74 2.12
N ILE A 374 -8.37 -36.33 2.86
CA ILE A 374 -7.39 -35.33 2.39
C ILE A 374 -6.71 -35.81 1.10
N VAL A 375 -6.23 -37.05 1.08
CA VAL A 375 -5.60 -37.66 -0.11
C VAL A 375 -6.59 -37.68 -1.28
N THR A 376 -7.83 -38.10 -1.04
CA THR A 376 -8.89 -38.12 -2.07
C THR A 376 -9.14 -36.73 -2.64
N ILE A 377 -9.18 -35.69 -1.79
CA ILE A 377 -9.33 -34.30 -2.23
C ILE A 377 -8.12 -33.88 -3.07
N LEU A 378 -6.90 -34.08 -2.57
CA LEU A 378 -5.65 -33.65 -3.23
C LEU A 378 -5.41 -34.37 -4.57
N GLU A 379 -5.79 -35.64 -4.70
CA GLU A 379 -5.73 -36.40 -5.94
C GLU A 379 -6.84 -36.00 -6.92
N GLY A 380 -7.99 -35.57 -6.41
CA GLY A 380 -9.11 -35.05 -7.19
C GLY A 380 -8.93 -33.62 -7.69
N LEU A 381 -7.95 -32.87 -7.16
CA LEU A 381 -7.66 -31.51 -7.61
C LEU A 381 -7.12 -31.50 -9.05
N LYS A 382 -7.76 -30.68 -9.89
CA LYS A 382 -7.33 -30.49 -11.28
C LYS A 382 -6.25 -29.42 -11.38
N GLY A 383 -5.34 -29.58 -12.34
CA GLY A 383 -4.36 -28.56 -12.68
C GLY A 383 -5.03 -27.35 -13.36
N ALA A 384 -4.48 -26.16 -13.18
CA ALA A 384 -5.02 -24.93 -13.77
C ALA A 384 -4.68 -24.73 -15.27
N GLY A 385 -4.01 -25.71 -15.90
CA GLY A 385 -3.54 -25.63 -17.29
C GLY A 385 -2.24 -24.82 -17.48
N GLU A 386 -1.64 -24.36 -16.39
CA GLU A 386 -0.36 -23.66 -16.34
C GLU A 386 0.61 -24.42 -15.43
N ALA A 387 1.91 -24.23 -15.61
CA ALA A 387 2.95 -24.84 -14.78
C ALA A 387 4.21 -23.97 -14.80
N PHE A 388 4.92 -23.94 -13.68
CA PHE A 388 6.22 -23.28 -13.56
C PHE A 388 7.30 -24.33 -13.77
N VAL A 389 8.17 -24.14 -14.76
CA VAL A 389 9.31 -25.02 -15.04
C VAL A 389 10.57 -24.37 -14.49
N ILE A 390 11.22 -25.03 -13.52
CA ILE A 390 12.39 -24.49 -12.83
C ILE A 390 13.66 -25.07 -13.46
N PHE A 391 14.51 -24.20 -13.99
CA PHE A 391 15.79 -24.55 -14.60
C PHE A 391 16.97 -24.38 -13.63
N GLN A 392 18.11 -24.98 -13.94
CA GLN A 392 19.30 -24.90 -13.09
C GLN A 392 19.92 -23.49 -13.08
N THR A 393 19.88 -22.75 -14.18
CA THR A 393 20.36 -21.36 -14.27
C THR A 393 19.41 -20.48 -15.08
N GLU A 394 19.51 -19.16 -14.94
CA GLU A 394 18.72 -18.22 -15.75
C GLU A 394 19.04 -18.34 -17.25
N ASN A 395 20.30 -18.65 -17.58
CA ASN A 395 20.71 -18.87 -18.96
C ASN A 395 20.04 -20.11 -19.56
N ASP A 396 19.91 -21.20 -18.78
CA ASP A 396 19.21 -22.41 -19.23
C ASP A 396 17.73 -22.15 -19.49
N SER A 397 17.08 -21.29 -18.69
CA SER A 397 15.68 -20.89 -18.92
C SER A 397 15.52 -20.15 -20.26
N ARG A 398 16.42 -19.21 -20.56
CA ARG A 398 16.40 -18.48 -21.84
C ARG A 398 16.68 -19.41 -23.02
N GLU A 399 17.68 -20.27 -22.89
CA GLU A 399 18.01 -21.27 -23.90
C GLU A 399 16.82 -22.23 -24.13
N ALA A 400 16.13 -22.64 -23.06
CA ALA A 400 14.92 -23.46 -23.15
C ALA A 400 13.81 -22.79 -23.97
N ILE A 401 13.58 -21.49 -23.77
CA ILE A 401 12.56 -20.74 -24.52
C ILE A 401 12.93 -20.68 -26.01
N GLU A 402 14.19 -20.34 -26.33
CA GLU A 402 14.67 -20.27 -27.71
C GLU A 402 14.60 -21.64 -28.41
N GLN A 403 15.08 -22.70 -27.76
CA GLN A 403 15.02 -24.07 -28.28
C GLN A 403 13.57 -24.56 -28.44
N PHE A 404 12.67 -24.24 -27.51
CA PHE A 404 11.27 -24.62 -27.59
C PHE A 404 10.53 -23.87 -28.72
N GLU A 405 10.87 -22.61 -28.97
CA GLU A 405 10.38 -21.87 -30.14
C GLU A 405 10.87 -22.49 -31.45
N GLU A 406 12.17 -22.83 -31.55
CA GLU A 406 12.74 -23.48 -32.74
C GLU A 406 12.12 -24.87 -32.98
N PHE A 407 11.94 -25.65 -31.92
CA PHE A 407 11.23 -26.92 -31.93
C PHE A 407 9.81 -26.75 -32.49
N ASN A 408 9.07 -25.72 -32.06
CA ASN A 408 7.74 -25.43 -32.58
C ASN A 408 7.73 -24.91 -34.02
N ARG A 409 8.79 -24.21 -34.49
CA ARG A 409 8.90 -23.71 -35.87
C ARG A 409 9.22 -24.82 -36.86
N THR A 410 10.18 -25.67 -36.53
CA THR A 410 10.61 -26.79 -37.40
C THR A 410 9.48 -27.76 -37.70
N HIS A 411 8.57 -27.98 -36.75
CA HIS A 411 7.40 -28.85 -36.93
C HIS A 411 6.20 -28.18 -37.64
N LYS A 412 6.18 -26.84 -37.80
CA LYS A 412 5.10 -26.13 -38.54
C LYS A 412 5.28 -26.14 -40.06
N GLY A 413 6.51 -26.39 -40.56
CA GLY A 413 6.85 -26.23 -41.98
C GLY A 413 6.44 -27.38 -42.90
N ALA A 414 6.13 -28.57 -42.38
CA ALA A 414 5.72 -29.73 -43.16
C ALA A 414 4.19 -29.74 -43.39
N ALA A 415 3.65 -28.73 -44.07
CA ALA A 415 2.21 -28.53 -44.30
C ALA A 415 1.51 -29.62 -45.16
N GLY A 416 2.14 -30.77 -45.39
CA GLY A 416 1.59 -31.88 -46.17
C GLY A 416 1.94 -33.28 -45.66
N ALA A 417 2.68 -33.40 -44.56
CA ALA A 417 2.93 -34.67 -43.90
C ALA A 417 2.54 -34.53 -42.44
N SER A 418 1.72 -35.45 -41.95
CA SER A 418 1.29 -35.63 -40.57
C SER A 418 2.49 -35.93 -39.66
N ALA A 419 3.45 -35.01 -39.58
CA ALA A 419 4.61 -35.10 -38.72
C ALA A 419 4.18 -34.61 -37.34
N ASP A 420 4.06 -35.57 -36.43
CA ASP A 420 3.70 -35.41 -35.03
C ASP A 420 4.38 -34.19 -34.42
N LYS A 421 3.65 -33.07 -34.32
CA LYS A 421 3.98 -32.07 -33.30
C LYS A 421 4.00 -32.87 -32.00
N LYS A 422 5.11 -32.84 -31.25
CA LYS A 422 5.22 -33.53 -29.94
C LYS A 422 4.30 -32.82 -28.95
N LEU A 423 3.00 -33.01 -29.15
CA LEU A 423 1.94 -32.60 -28.27
C LEU A 423 2.16 -33.35 -26.96
N PHE A 424 1.99 -32.65 -25.85
CA PHE A 424 2.00 -33.30 -24.55
C PHE A 424 0.86 -34.33 -24.52
N ARG A 425 1.20 -35.58 -24.19
CA ARG A 425 0.32 -36.75 -24.31
C ARG A 425 -0.28 -36.97 -25.71
N GLY A 426 0.33 -36.41 -26.76
CA GLY A 426 -0.19 -36.48 -28.12
C GLY A 426 -1.42 -35.59 -28.40
N THR A 427 -1.91 -34.84 -27.40
CA THR A 427 -3.18 -34.08 -27.50
C THR A 427 -3.03 -32.60 -27.20
N HIS A 428 -2.14 -32.20 -26.27
CA HIS A 428 -2.10 -30.82 -25.78
C HIS A 428 -0.91 -30.04 -26.36
N ALA A 429 -1.19 -28.87 -26.93
CA ALA A 429 -0.14 -27.94 -27.35
C ALA A 429 0.35 -27.14 -26.14
N ILE A 430 1.65 -27.19 -25.87
CA ILE A 430 2.30 -26.42 -24.80
C ILE A 430 2.94 -25.16 -25.38
N THR A 431 2.86 -24.07 -24.63
CA THR A 431 3.62 -22.83 -24.83
C THR A 431 4.56 -22.65 -23.64
N LEU A 432 5.82 -22.32 -23.90
CA LEU A 432 6.80 -21.98 -22.88
C LEU A 432 7.09 -20.48 -23.00
N GLU A 433 6.93 -19.75 -21.90
CA GLU A 433 7.14 -18.31 -21.82
C GLU A 433 8.00 -17.97 -20.61
N ASP A 434 8.72 -16.84 -20.67
CA ASP A 434 9.47 -16.31 -19.53
C ASP A 434 8.49 -15.79 -18.48
N TYR A 435 8.81 -15.99 -17.20
CA TYR A 435 7.96 -15.57 -16.10
C TYR A 435 8.63 -14.44 -15.30
N ASP A 436 8.13 -13.22 -15.50
CA ASP A 436 8.61 -12.01 -14.85
C ASP A 436 8.10 -11.87 -13.40
N GLY A 437 8.47 -12.79 -12.50
CA GLY A 437 8.10 -12.72 -11.09
C GLY A 437 8.85 -13.71 -10.21
N GLU A 438 8.87 -13.42 -8.91
CA GLU A 438 9.43 -14.31 -7.90
C GLU A 438 8.33 -15.21 -7.32
N PRO A 439 8.67 -16.35 -6.67
CA PRO A 439 7.66 -17.25 -6.11
C PRO A 439 6.73 -16.58 -5.09
N GLN A 440 7.19 -15.52 -4.42
CA GLN A 440 6.42 -14.75 -3.45
C GLN A 440 5.31 -13.88 -4.09
N ASP A 441 5.44 -13.56 -5.38
CA ASP A 441 4.41 -12.79 -6.10
C ASP A 441 3.31 -13.67 -6.68
N VAL A 442 3.48 -15.00 -6.65
CA VAL A 442 2.50 -15.93 -7.18
C VAL A 442 1.31 -16.03 -6.23
N LEU A 443 0.15 -15.60 -6.70
CA LEU A 443 -1.12 -15.74 -5.99
C LEU A 443 -1.78 -17.07 -6.41
N TRP A 444 -1.45 -18.13 -5.68
CA TRP A 444 -1.84 -19.51 -6.00
C TRP A 444 -3.36 -19.73 -6.07
N ASP A 445 -4.13 -18.99 -5.28
CA ASP A 445 -5.60 -19.04 -5.25
C ASP A 445 -6.23 -18.52 -6.55
N GLY A 446 -5.57 -17.57 -7.22
CA GLY A 446 -5.99 -16.99 -8.49
C GLY A 446 -6.00 -17.97 -9.67
N PHE A 447 -5.24 -19.07 -9.60
CA PHE A 447 -5.20 -20.07 -10.66
C PHE A 447 -6.47 -20.91 -10.76
N SER A 448 -7.29 -20.92 -9.71
CA SER A 448 -8.61 -21.57 -9.75
C SER A 448 -9.63 -20.85 -10.63
N LYS A 449 -9.32 -19.62 -11.11
CA LYS A 449 -10.23 -18.79 -11.89
C LYS A 449 -9.83 -18.75 -13.35
N THR A 450 -10.84 -18.87 -14.23
CA THR A 450 -10.64 -18.70 -15.67
C THR A 450 -10.46 -17.22 -16.03
N PRO A 451 -9.68 -16.87 -17.08
CA PRO A 451 -9.50 -15.49 -17.51
C PRO A 451 -10.83 -14.77 -17.83
N ILE A 452 -11.79 -15.48 -18.42
CA ILE A 452 -13.13 -14.93 -18.73
C ILE A 452 -13.90 -14.63 -17.43
N SER A 453 -13.88 -15.56 -16.47
CA SER A 453 -14.50 -15.32 -15.15
C SER A 453 -13.88 -14.10 -14.50
N LYS A 454 -12.55 -13.94 -14.57
CA LYS A 454 -11.86 -12.74 -14.09
C LYS A 454 -12.42 -11.47 -14.74
N ILE A 455 -12.49 -11.39 -16.08
CA ILE A 455 -13.02 -10.20 -16.78
C ILE A 455 -14.45 -9.86 -16.34
N ILE A 456 -15.34 -10.86 -16.29
CA ILE A 456 -16.73 -10.66 -15.85
C ILE A 456 -16.78 -10.11 -14.41
N LYS A 457 -15.96 -10.67 -13.52
CA LYS A 457 -15.86 -10.21 -12.13
C LYS A 457 -15.31 -8.79 -12.03
N LEU A 458 -14.34 -8.41 -12.86
CA LEU A 458 -13.83 -7.03 -12.89
C LEU A 458 -14.93 -6.06 -13.33
N ILE A 459 -15.68 -6.38 -14.38
CA ILE A 459 -16.82 -5.57 -14.85
C ILE A 459 -17.88 -5.44 -13.75
N ASN A 460 -18.27 -6.55 -13.13
CA ASN A 460 -19.22 -6.55 -12.02
C ASN A 460 -18.68 -5.75 -10.82
N GLY A 461 -17.38 -5.83 -10.57
CA GLY A 461 -16.68 -5.04 -9.55
C GLY A 461 -16.81 -3.53 -9.78
N VAL A 462 -16.60 -3.07 -11.02
CA VAL A 462 -16.81 -1.64 -11.37
C VAL A 462 -18.26 -1.23 -11.09
N TRP A 463 -19.24 -2.04 -11.48
CA TRP A 463 -20.65 -1.77 -11.16
C TRP A 463 -20.91 -1.72 -9.65
N MET A 464 -20.35 -2.65 -8.88
CA MET A 464 -20.45 -2.64 -7.41
C MET A 464 -19.86 -1.38 -6.79
N ILE A 465 -18.74 -0.88 -7.31
CA ILE A 465 -18.12 0.39 -6.88
C ILE A 465 -19.06 1.56 -7.17
N LEU A 466 -19.65 1.64 -8.37
CA LEU A 466 -20.60 2.69 -8.73
C LEU A 466 -21.85 2.67 -7.82
N VAL A 467 -22.37 1.48 -7.53
CA VAL A 467 -23.50 1.30 -6.62
C VAL A 467 -23.12 1.70 -5.20
N ALA A 468 -21.93 1.31 -4.71
CA ALA A 468 -21.44 1.69 -3.40
C ALA A 468 -21.29 3.21 -3.25
N ILE A 469 -20.70 3.89 -4.22
CA ILE A 469 -20.56 5.36 -4.23
C ILE A 469 -21.94 6.03 -4.30
N SER A 470 -22.86 5.49 -5.12
CA SER A 470 -24.22 6.03 -5.22
C SER A 470 -24.98 5.86 -3.90
N MET A 471 -24.90 4.70 -3.26
CA MET A 471 -25.51 4.46 -1.95
C MET A 471 -24.91 5.39 -0.89
N TRP A 472 -23.59 5.52 -0.84
CA TRP A 472 -22.91 6.41 0.09
C TRP A 472 -23.36 7.87 -0.10
N THR A 473 -23.42 8.31 -1.35
CA THR A 473 -23.88 9.66 -1.71
C THR A 473 -25.33 9.89 -1.32
N LEU A 474 -26.22 8.95 -1.63
CA LEU A 474 -27.66 9.10 -1.38
C LEU A 474 -28.03 8.99 0.10
N PHE A 475 -27.42 8.05 0.84
CA PHE A 475 -27.81 7.76 2.23
C PHE A 475 -27.02 8.55 3.27
N ILE A 476 -25.82 9.04 2.92
CA ILE A 476 -24.96 9.74 3.89
C ILE A 476 -24.72 11.18 3.44
N TYR A 477 -24.21 11.42 2.23
CA TYR A 477 -23.90 12.78 1.80
C TYR A 477 -25.13 13.65 1.59
N LEU A 478 -26.15 13.16 0.89
CA LEU A 478 -27.32 13.98 0.57
C LEU A 478 -28.08 14.45 1.82
N PRO A 479 -28.35 13.61 2.85
CA PRO A 479 -28.94 14.07 4.11
C PRO A 479 -28.06 15.10 4.83
N TYR A 480 -26.74 14.89 4.83
CA TYR A 480 -25.81 15.82 5.46
C TYR A 480 -25.75 17.17 4.70
N ALA A 481 -25.69 17.14 3.38
CA ALA A 481 -25.75 18.32 2.53
C ALA A 481 -27.06 19.10 2.74
N ALA A 482 -28.20 18.40 2.83
CA ALA A 482 -29.48 19.02 3.16
C ALA A 482 -29.45 19.70 4.54
N TYR A 483 -28.81 19.08 5.54
CA TYR A 483 -28.60 19.69 6.86
C TYR A 483 -27.74 20.95 6.79
N VAL A 484 -26.60 20.91 6.10
CA VAL A 484 -25.71 22.07 5.91
C VAL A 484 -26.42 23.21 5.17
N ILE A 485 -27.17 22.90 4.10
CA ILE A 485 -27.97 23.89 3.37
C ILE A 485 -29.01 24.52 4.32
N SER A 486 -29.64 23.74 5.20
CA SER A 486 -30.62 24.25 6.17
C SER A 486 -29.98 25.17 7.23
N LEU A 487 -28.72 24.92 7.60
CA LEU A 487 -27.96 25.80 8.48
C LEU A 487 -27.70 27.15 7.80
N TYR A 488 -27.25 27.13 6.53
CA TYR A 488 -27.01 28.35 5.77
C TYR A 488 -28.29 29.15 5.51
N GLN A 489 -29.44 28.49 5.37
CA GLN A 489 -30.73 29.16 5.24
C GLN A 489 -31.20 29.84 6.53
N THR A 490 -30.54 29.60 7.67
CA THR A 490 -30.90 30.22 8.95
C THR A 490 -30.01 31.43 9.21
N PRO A 491 -30.54 32.68 9.13
CA PRO A 491 -29.73 33.87 9.27
C PRO A 491 -28.94 33.89 10.59
N GLY A 492 -27.64 34.15 10.48
CA GLY A 492 -26.74 34.23 11.63
C GLY A 492 -26.23 32.90 12.18
N LYS A 493 -26.56 31.76 11.55
CA LYS A 493 -25.93 30.46 11.84
C LYS A 493 -24.93 30.12 10.73
N ASN A 494 -23.66 30.01 11.11
CA ASN A 494 -22.63 29.41 10.27
C ASN A 494 -22.27 28.04 10.85
N PRO A 495 -21.85 27.08 10.01
CA PRO A 495 -21.37 25.82 10.53
C PRO A 495 -20.18 26.06 11.45
N ASN A 496 -20.14 25.31 12.54
CA ASN A 496 -19.01 25.35 13.45
C ASN A 496 -17.90 24.41 12.96
N ILE A 497 -16.69 24.58 13.50
CA ILE A 497 -15.52 23.74 13.16
C ILE A 497 -15.81 22.25 13.35
N ILE A 498 -16.68 21.87 14.30
CA ILE A 498 -17.04 20.47 14.55
C ILE A 498 -17.89 19.94 13.41
N GLU A 499 -18.86 20.70 12.91
CA GLU A 499 -19.70 20.35 11.77
C GLU A 499 -18.85 20.17 10.51
N ASP A 500 -17.97 21.12 10.20
CA ASP A 500 -17.04 21.03 9.05
C ASP A 500 -16.07 19.85 9.19
N SER A 501 -15.51 19.64 10.38
CA SER A 501 -14.63 18.49 10.64
C SER A 501 -15.37 17.17 10.55
N THR A 502 -16.66 17.14 10.92
CA THR A 502 -17.50 15.94 10.81
C THR A 502 -17.75 15.61 9.35
N MET A 503 -17.99 16.60 8.48
CA MET A 503 -18.09 16.39 7.02
C MET A 503 -16.82 15.72 6.49
N GLY A 504 -15.67 16.29 6.82
CA GLY A 504 -14.38 15.75 6.41
C GLY A 504 -14.14 14.32 6.88
N LEU A 505 -14.48 14.01 8.13
CA LEU A 505 -14.39 12.65 8.68
C LEU A 505 -15.34 11.67 8.00
N ILE A 506 -16.56 12.09 7.65
CA ILE A 506 -17.50 11.27 6.90
C ILE A 506 -16.93 10.95 5.51
N ILE A 507 -16.38 11.95 4.81
CA ILE A 507 -15.77 11.75 3.49
C ILE A 507 -14.58 10.79 3.56
N ALA A 508 -13.72 11.00 4.55
CA ALA A 508 -12.59 10.11 4.79
C ALA A 508 -13.02 8.68 5.12
N GLY A 509 -14.07 8.52 5.93
CA GLY A 509 -14.68 7.22 6.21
C GLY A 509 -15.23 6.56 4.94
N GLY A 510 -15.88 7.35 4.07
CA GLY A 510 -16.36 6.88 2.76
C GLY A 510 -15.23 6.39 1.87
N ASN A 511 -14.15 7.17 1.75
CA ASN A 511 -12.98 6.78 0.97
C ASN A 511 -12.31 5.51 1.53
N ALA A 512 -12.21 5.37 2.86
CA ALA A 512 -11.68 4.15 3.48
C ALA A 512 -12.55 2.91 3.19
N VAL A 513 -13.87 3.05 3.30
CA VAL A 513 -14.82 1.98 2.94
C VAL A 513 -14.69 1.62 1.46
N MET A 514 -14.54 2.60 0.57
CA MET A 514 -14.34 2.36 -0.85
C MET A 514 -13.04 1.61 -1.14
N GLY A 515 -11.95 1.92 -0.43
CA GLY A 515 -10.69 1.16 -0.52
C GLY A 515 -10.86 -0.32 -0.18
N GLU A 516 -11.60 -0.63 0.89
CA GLU A 516 -11.92 -2.02 1.27
C GLU A 516 -12.82 -2.72 0.24
N VAL A 517 -13.79 -2.00 -0.35
CA VAL A 517 -14.63 -2.54 -1.43
C VAL A 517 -13.78 -2.89 -2.65
N VAL A 518 -12.86 -2.00 -3.04
CA VAL A 518 -11.91 -2.24 -4.15
C VAL A 518 -11.04 -3.47 -3.86
N LEU A 519 -10.50 -3.58 -2.65
CA LEU A 519 -9.67 -4.72 -2.24
C LEU A 519 -10.45 -6.03 -2.27
N ALA A 520 -11.70 -6.04 -1.78
CA ALA A 520 -12.58 -7.20 -1.81
C ALA A 520 -12.87 -7.65 -3.25
N ILE A 521 -13.15 -6.71 -4.15
CA ILE A 521 -13.38 -6.96 -5.57
C ILE A 521 -12.10 -7.52 -6.22
N ALA A 522 -10.94 -6.94 -5.93
CA ALA A 522 -9.67 -7.39 -6.48
C ALA A 522 -9.37 -8.84 -6.06
N ARG A 523 -9.57 -9.19 -4.78
CA ARG A 523 -9.42 -10.57 -4.29
C ARG A 523 -10.42 -11.51 -4.97
N TRP A 524 -11.69 -11.08 -5.10
CA TRP A 524 -12.73 -11.87 -5.76
C TRP A 524 -12.41 -12.17 -7.23
N ALA A 525 -11.78 -11.22 -7.93
CA ALA A 525 -11.40 -11.37 -9.33
C ALA A 525 -10.37 -12.50 -9.57
N GLY A 526 -9.57 -12.87 -8.56
CA GLY A 526 -8.60 -13.96 -8.64
C GLY A 526 -7.40 -13.60 -9.50
N PHE A 527 -6.64 -12.59 -9.10
CA PHE A 527 -5.35 -12.30 -9.74
C PHE A 527 -4.35 -13.42 -9.43
N ARG A 528 -3.48 -13.73 -10.40
CA ARG A 528 -2.45 -14.77 -10.29
C ARG A 528 -1.09 -14.22 -9.88
N ARG A 529 -0.91 -12.91 -9.98
CA ARG A 529 0.32 -12.19 -9.64
C ARG A 529 0.01 -11.01 -8.74
N LYS A 530 0.82 -10.83 -7.71
CA LYS A 530 0.72 -9.74 -6.73
C LYS A 530 0.91 -8.37 -7.39
N ASP A 531 1.88 -8.22 -8.29
CA ASP A 531 2.15 -6.95 -8.98
C ASP A 531 0.92 -6.38 -9.72
N THR A 532 0.18 -7.26 -10.38
CA THR A 532 -0.97 -6.95 -11.21
C THR A 532 -2.20 -6.69 -10.34
N PHE A 533 -2.30 -7.41 -9.21
CA PHE A 533 -3.27 -7.15 -8.17
C PHE A 533 -3.06 -5.76 -7.57
N ASP A 534 -1.83 -5.42 -7.17
CA ASP A 534 -1.47 -4.13 -6.57
C ASP A 534 -1.74 -2.96 -7.53
N ILE A 535 -1.36 -3.10 -8.82
CA ILE A 535 -1.67 -2.08 -9.86
C ILE A 535 -3.18 -1.88 -10.00
N TYR A 536 -3.95 -2.97 -10.00
CA TYR A 536 -5.39 -2.89 -10.15
C TYR A 536 -6.05 -2.21 -8.96
N CYS A 537 -5.67 -2.59 -7.73
CA CYS A 537 -6.11 -1.93 -6.50
C CYS A 537 -5.78 -0.43 -6.53
N PHE A 538 -4.55 -0.08 -6.90
CA PHE A 538 -4.11 1.30 -7.04
C PHE A 538 -4.96 2.11 -8.03
N VAL A 539 -5.13 1.62 -9.27
CA VAL A 539 -5.87 2.33 -10.33
C VAL A 539 -7.34 2.45 -9.99
N LEU A 540 -7.97 1.38 -9.50
CA LEU A 540 -9.39 1.43 -9.13
C LEU A 540 -9.63 2.33 -7.92
N ASN A 541 -8.78 2.26 -6.90
CA ASN A 541 -8.90 3.12 -5.73
C ASN A 541 -8.76 4.59 -6.15
N PHE A 542 -7.78 4.91 -7.00
CA PHE A 542 -7.64 6.24 -7.60
C PHE A 542 -8.93 6.69 -8.29
N LEU A 543 -9.46 5.90 -9.22
CA LEU A 543 -10.66 6.26 -9.97
C LEU A 543 -11.89 6.42 -9.07
N ALA A 544 -12.07 5.51 -8.11
CA ALA A 544 -13.21 5.54 -7.20
C ALA A 544 -13.18 6.77 -6.29
N VAL A 545 -12.02 7.06 -5.69
CA VAL A 545 -11.87 8.20 -4.78
C VAL A 545 -11.86 9.52 -5.55
N GLU A 546 -11.25 9.59 -6.74
CA GLU A 546 -11.31 10.80 -7.58
C GLU A 546 -12.74 11.10 -8.01
N MET A 547 -13.51 10.09 -8.41
CA MET A 547 -14.93 10.27 -8.73
C MET A 547 -15.74 10.70 -7.51
N ASN A 548 -15.44 10.14 -6.33
CA ASN A 548 -16.06 10.59 -5.09
C ASN A 548 -15.74 12.07 -4.79
N MET A 549 -14.48 12.48 -4.99
CA MET A 549 -14.05 13.87 -4.81
C MET A 549 -14.77 14.83 -5.76
N LEU A 550 -15.03 14.43 -7.01
CA LEU A 550 -15.82 15.24 -7.94
C LEU A 550 -17.25 15.48 -7.44
N PHE A 551 -17.88 14.48 -6.80
CA PHE A 551 -19.18 14.66 -6.18
C PHE A 551 -19.10 15.58 -4.96
N ASP A 552 -18.06 15.44 -4.13
CA ASP A 552 -17.83 16.33 -2.99
C ASP A 552 -17.65 17.79 -3.44
N LEU A 553 -16.91 18.02 -4.53
CA LEU A 553 -16.78 19.34 -5.15
C LEU A 553 -18.13 19.86 -5.66
N GLY A 554 -18.95 19.00 -6.29
CA GLY A 554 -20.31 19.34 -6.70
C GLY A 554 -21.18 19.81 -5.53
N ILE A 555 -21.06 19.17 -4.37
CA ILE A 555 -21.76 19.57 -3.15
C ILE A 555 -21.25 20.93 -2.66
N CYS A 556 -19.93 21.18 -2.67
CA CYS A 556 -19.37 22.50 -2.34
C CYS A 556 -19.93 23.60 -3.25
N VAL A 557 -20.10 23.32 -4.54
CA VAL A 557 -20.71 24.26 -5.50
C VAL A 557 -22.18 24.54 -5.14
N VAL A 558 -22.97 23.50 -4.87
CA VAL A 558 -24.38 23.67 -4.46
C VAL A 558 -24.50 24.46 -3.15
N ALA A 559 -23.65 24.16 -2.17
CA ALA A 559 -23.60 24.88 -0.89
C ALA A 559 -23.25 26.36 -1.08
N ALA A 560 -22.26 26.66 -1.91
CA ALA A 560 -21.85 28.03 -2.22
C ALA A 560 -22.96 28.82 -2.97
N ILE A 561 -23.66 28.18 -3.92
CA ILE A 561 -24.82 28.78 -4.60
C ILE A 561 -25.93 29.09 -3.58
N GLY A 562 -26.15 28.20 -2.61
CA GLY A 562 -27.12 28.41 -1.53
C GLY A 562 -26.83 29.67 -0.72
N GLN A 563 -25.56 29.90 -0.36
CA GLN A 563 -25.11 31.12 0.33
C GLN A 563 -25.28 32.38 -0.54
N GLN A 564 -25.00 32.26 -1.84
CA GLN A 564 -25.06 33.39 -2.77
C GLN A 564 -26.49 33.89 -2.98
N LYS A 565 -27.51 33.02 -2.97
CA LYS A 565 -28.92 33.45 -3.12
C LYS A 565 -29.35 34.47 -2.07
N GLU A 566 -28.81 34.38 -0.84
CA GLU A 566 -29.07 35.36 0.20
C GLU A 566 -28.36 36.70 -0.09
N ALA A 567 -27.12 36.65 -0.58
CA ALA A 567 -26.35 37.84 -0.94
C ALA A 567 -26.90 38.58 -2.19
N LEU A 568 -27.36 37.83 -3.20
CA LEU A 568 -27.97 38.34 -4.44
C LEU A 568 -29.19 39.22 -4.17
N SER A 569 -29.94 38.96 -3.09
CA SER A 569 -31.05 39.83 -2.68
C SER A 569 -30.62 41.27 -2.37
N THR A 570 -29.32 41.52 -2.19
CA THR A 570 -28.77 42.83 -1.83
C THR A 570 -27.92 43.49 -2.92
N ASN A 571 -27.19 42.74 -3.77
CA ASN A 571 -26.36 43.31 -4.85
C ASN A 571 -25.90 42.25 -5.90
N GLU A 572 -26.35 42.37 -7.15
CA GLU A 572 -26.07 41.40 -8.21
C GLU A 572 -24.59 41.30 -8.64
N ALA A 573 -23.88 42.43 -8.75
CA ALA A 573 -22.51 42.44 -9.28
C ALA A 573 -21.46 41.94 -8.28
N ALA A 574 -21.74 42.04 -6.98
CA ALA A 574 -20.88 41.46 -5.93
C ALA A 574 -20.94 39.91 -5.97
N ALA A 575 -22.09 39.37 -6.37
CA ALA A 575 -22.42 37.98 -6.14
C ALA A 575 -21.54 36.98 -6.92
N THR A 576 -21.12 37.28 -8.16
CA THR A 576 -20.32 36.32 -8.96
C THR A 576 -18.89 36.17 -8.45
N ALA A 577 -18.24 37.26 -8.04
CA ALA A 577 -16.91 37.19 -7.43
C ALA A 577 -16.97 36.51 -6.05
N ASP A 578 -18.10 36.68 -5.35
CA ASP A 578 -18.36 36.03 -4.08
C ASP A 578 -18.63 34.53 -4.23
N LEU A 579 -19.16 34.05 -5.37
CA LEU A 579 -19.40 32.62 -5.60
C LEU A 579 -18.11 31.80 -5.66
N GLU A 580 -17.12 32.21 -6.47
CA GLU A 580 -15.87 31.46 -6.59
C GLU A 580 -15.10 31.41 -5.27
N LYS A 581 -15.11 32.55 -4.56
CA LYS A 581 -14.53 32.64 -3.22
C LYS A 581 -15.29 31.73 -2.26
N GLY A 582 -16.62 31.72 -2.30
CA GLY A 582 -17.47 30.85 -1.50
C GLY A 582 -17.18 29.37 -1.77
N ILE A 583 -17.08 28.95 -3.04
CA ILE A 583 -16.70 27.58 -3.41
C ILE A 583 -15.33 27.24 -2.83
N ALA A 584 -14.34 28.12 -2.99
CA ALA A 584 -13.00 27.85 -2.50
C ALA A 584 -12.91 27.83 -0.97
N ASP A 585 -13.69 28.65 -0.26
CA ASP A 585 -13.75 28.67 1.20
C ASP A 585 -14.42 27.38 1.72
N GLN A 586 -15.50 26.92 1.08
CA GLN A 586 -16.13 25.63 1.40
C GLN A 586 -15.19 24.45 1.13
N PHE A 587 -14.52 24.45 -0.02
CA PHE A 587 -13.59 23.39 -0.39
C PHE A 587 -12.34 23.40 0.49
N TRP A 588 -11.90 24.57 0.94
CA TRP A 588 -10.83 24.68 1.94
C TRP A 588 -11.24 24.05 3.28
N GLY A 589 -12.44 24.36 3.78
CA GLY A 589 -12.98 23.78 5.02
C GLY A 589 -13.16 22.26 4.92
N LEU A 590 -13.50 21.77 3.71
CA LEU A 590 -13.55 20.34 3.41
C LEU A 590 -12.18 19.67 3.55
N LEU A 591 -11.17 20.25 2.91
CA LEU A 591 -9.82 19.68 2.87
C LEU A 591 -9.11 19.73 4.22
N ILE A 592 -9.26 20.83 4.97
CA ILE A 592 -8.53 21.08 6.20
C ILE A 592 -9.50 21.36 7.35
N PRO A 593 -9.52 20.53 8.40
CA PRO A 593 -8.63 19.38 8.66
C PRO A 593 -9.15 18.06 8.05
N GLY A 594 -10.29 18.11 7.37
CA GLY A 594 -11.15 16.97 7.04
C GLY A 594 -10.53 15.87 6.20
N CYS A 595 -9.90 16.21 5.08
CA CYS A 595 -9.32 15.24 4.15
C CYS A 595 -7.81 15.05 4.36
N LEU A 596 -7.05 16.12 4.60
CA LEU A 596 -5.58 16.07 4.61
C LEU A 596 -4.96 15.77 5.98
N VAL A 597 -5.70 15.95 7.08
CA VAL A 597 -5.12 15.87 8.43
C VAL A 597 -5.76 14.75 9.24
N LEU A 598 -7.06 14.84 9.51
CA LEU A 598 -7.76 13.90 10.40
C LEU A 598 -7.66 12.43 9.95
N PRO A 599 -7.84 12.09 8.65
CA PRO A 599 -7.85 10.70 8.22
C PRO A 599 -6.49 10.06 8.46
N TYR A 600 -5.43 10.78 8.13
CA TYR A 600 -4.06 10.29 8.23
C TYR A 600 -3.54 10.24 9.66
N LEU A 601 -4.09 11.03 10.58
CA LEU A 601 -3.84 10.88 12.02
C LEU A 601 -4.63 9.71 12.62
N ALA A 602 -5.86 9.47 12.16
CA ALA A 602 -6.71 8.39 12.65
C ALA A 602 -6.28 7.02 12.11
N LEU A 603 -5.86 6.95 10.86
CA LEU A 603 -5.60 5.71 10.13
C LEU A 603 -4.54 4.82 10.80
N PRO A 604 -3.39 5.32 11.29
CA PRO A 604 -2.44 4.48 12.03
C PRO A 604 -3.02 3.88 13.32
N ILE A 605 -3.92 4.62 13.99
CA ILE A 605 -4.58 4.14 15.21
C ILE A 605 -5.57 3.04 14.84
N VAL A 606 -6.35 3.22 13.78
CA VAL A 606 -7.40 2.28 13.36
C VAL A 606 -6.83 1.04 12.69
N ILE A 607 -5.82 1.16 11.83
CA ILE A 607 -5.25 0.03 11.08
C ILE A 607 -4.20 -0.74 11.88
N HIS A 608 -3.36 -0.06 12.68
CA HIS A 608 -2.29 -0.75 13.41
C HIS A 608 -2.61 -0.85 14.90
N GLY A 609 -3.01 0.25 15.52
CA GLY A 609 -3.28 0.28 16.97
C GLY A 609 -4.42 -0.65 17.37
N LEU A 610 -5.59 -0.49 16.75
CA LEU A 610 -6.80 -1.22 17.11
C LEU A 610 -6.67 -2.73 16.89
N PRO A 611 -6.21 -3.26 15.74
CA PRO A 611 -6.01 -4.70 15.55
C PRO A 611 -5.00 -5.28 16.54
N PHE A 612 -3.92 -4.56 16.86
CA PHE A 612 -2.96 -5.02 17.87
C PHE A 612 -3.61 -5.16 19.26
N PHE A 613 -4.38 -4.17 19.70
CA PHE A 613 -5.05 -4.25 21.01
C PHE A 613 -6.16 -5.31 21.02
N LEU A 614 -6.90 -5.47 19.93
CA LEU A 614 -7.93 -6.49 19.79
C LEU A 614 -7.33 -7.90 19.74
N GLY A 615 -6.28 -8.11 18.95
CA GLY A 615 -5.53 -9.37 18.87
C GLY A 615 -4.96 -9.75 20.22
N ARG A 616 -4.29 -8.80 20.90
CA ARG A 616 -3.80 -9.00 22.27
C ARG A 616 -4.93 -9.34 23.24
N TRP A 617 -6.05 -8.63 23.18
CA TRP A 617 -7.20 -8.91 24.03
C TRP A 617 -7.75 -10.33 23.79
N GLN A 618 -7.87 -10.75 22.53
CA GLN A 618 -8.30 -12.10 22.16
C GLN A 618 -7.31 -13.18 22.64
N VAL A 619 -6.01 -12.99 22.44
CA VAL A 619 -4.97 -13.92 22.92
C VAL A 619 -5.02 -14.07 24.44
N LEU A 620 -5.28 -12.99 25.18
CA LEU A 620 -5.35 -13.02 26.65
C LEU A 620 -6.63 -13.67 27.22
N HIS A 621 -7.76 -13.59 26.50
CA HIS A 621 -9.06 -14.04 27.02
C HIS A 621 -9.54 -15.38 26.44
N LYS A 622 -9.11 -15.74 25.22
CA LYS A 622 -9.48 -17.02 24.59
C LYS A 622 -8.64 -18.14 25.19
N GLN A 623 -9.23 -18.91 26.11
CA GLN A 623 -8.56 -20.05 26.76
C GLN A 623 -8.09 -21.16 25.78
N ARG A 624 -8.61 -21.17 24.55
CA ARG A 624 -8.36 -22.19 23.53
C ARG A 624 -7.86 -21.57 22.23
N ILE A 625 -6.69 -20.95 22.29
CA ILE A 625 -5.98 -20.43 21.13
C ILE A 625 -4.69 -21.25 20.94
N THR A 626 -4.43 -21.73 19.73
CA THR A 626 -3.14 -22.38 19.44
C THR A 626 -2.05 -21.32 19.33
N ALA A 627 -0.78 -21.72 19.48
CA ALA A 627 0.34 -20.80 19.32
C ALA A 627 0.30 -20.12 17.94
N ARG A 628 0.03 -20.90 16.89
CA ARG A 628 -0.09 -20.40 15.51
C ARG A 628 -1.27 -19.44 15.31
N GLU A 629 -2.45 -19.74 15.89
CA GLU A 629 -3.58 -18.80 15.88
C GLU A 629 -3.22 -17.48 16.59
N ALA A 630 -2.51 -17.55 17.71
CA ALA A 630 -2.08 -16.38 18.47
C ALA A 630 -1.06 -15.54 17.70
N GLU A 631 -0.11 -16.17 17.01
CA GLU A 631 0.84 -15.48 16.12
C GLU A 631 0.10 -14.74 15.01
N LYS A 632 -0.81 -15.40 14.29
CA LYS A 632 -1.59 -14.77 13.22
C LYS A 632 -2.42 -13.57 13.71
N LEU A 633 -2.98 -13.64 14.92
CA LEU A 633 -3.71 -12.51 15.52
C LEU A 633 -2.82 -11.33 15.90
N MET A 634 -1.54 -11.60 16.18
CA MET A 634 -0.55 -10.59 16.55
C MET A 634 0.34 -10.17 15.37
N GLU A 635 0.10 -10.75 14.19
CA GLU A 635 0.90 -10.52 13.01
C GLU A 635 0.74 -9.08 12.52
N CYS A 636 1.85 -8.46 12.14
CA CYS A 636 1.84 -7.15 11.54
C CYS A 636 1.23 -7.19 10.14
N VAL A 637 0.57 -6.10 9.73
CA VAL A 637 -0.03 -5.98 8.40
C VAL A 637 1.07 -5.83 7.34
N TYR A 638 0.79 -6.27 6.12
CA TYR A 638 1.66 -6.01 4.96
C TYR A 638 1.71 -4.54 4.62
N ILE A 639 2.80 -4.11 3.96
CA ILE A 639 2.89 -2.74 3.45
C ILE A 639 1.96 -2.62 2.23
N ASP A 640 0.89 -1.84 2.36
CA ASP A 640 0.03 -1.48 1.23
C ASP A 640 0.57 -0.24 0.50
N LEU A 641 1.55 -0.46 -0.39
CA LEU A 641 2.07 0.59 -1.27
C LEU A 641 1.01 1.12 -2.24
N SER A 642 0.07 0.25 -2.66
CA SER A 642 -0.92 0.60 -3.69
C SER A 642 -1.85 1.72 -3.23
N SER A 643 -2.38 1.60 -2.01
CA SER A 643 -3.25 2.62 -1.42
C SER A 643 -2.47 3.89 -1.09
N GLN A 644 -1.27 3.77 -0.50
CA GLN A 644 -0.43 4.93 -0.16
C GLN A 644 -0.04 5.79 -1.37
N TYR A 645 0.32 5.15 -2.49
CA TYR A 645 0.59 5.87 -3.73
C TYR A 645 -0.67 6.53 -4.30
N GLY A 646 -1.81 5.86 -4.19
CA GLY A 646 -3.12 6.41 -4.54
C GLY A 646 -3.38 7.70 -3.78
N ASP A 647 -3.36 7.64 -2.45
CA ASP A 647 -3.61 8.77 -1.56
C ASP A 647 -2.74 9.98 -1.89
N PHE A 648 -1.46 9.76 -2.18
CA PHE A 648 -0.54 10.84 -2.51
C PHE A 648 -0.92 11.57 -3.81
N ILE A 649 -1.26 10.81 -4.86
CA ILE A 649 -1.67 11.38 -6.15
C ILE A 649 -3.04 12.04 -6.02
N ILE A 650 -4.01 11.38 -5.39
CA ILE A 650 -5.36 11.91 -5.15
C ILE A 650 -5.28 13.23 -4.40
N ASN A 651 -4.65 13.26 -3.22
CA ASN A 651 -4.59 14.49 -2.41
C ASN A 651 -3.87 15.62 -3.15
N THR A 652 -2.84 15.30 -3.94
CA THR A 652 -2.14 16.28 -4.77
C THR A 652 -3.08 16.84 -5.84
N SER A 653 -3.77 15.98 -6.59
CA SER A 653 -4.78 16.37 -7.59
C SER A 653 -5.86 17.24 -6.96
N THR A 654 -6.44 16.81 -5.83
CA THR A 654 -7.47 17.55 -5.09
C THR A 654 -6.99 18.93 -4.64
N CYS A 655 -5.76 19.03 -4.11
CA CYS A 655 -5.18 20.34 -3.77
C CYS A 655 -4.99 21.24 -5.00
N LEU A 656 -4.65 20.67 -6.16
CA LEU A 656 -4.47 21.42 -7.39
C LEU A 656 -5.80 21.92 -7.99
N VAL A 657 -6.95 21.30 -7.66
CA VAL A 657 -8.28 21.83 -8.04
C VAL A 657 -8.46 23.27 -7.56
N LEU A 658 -7.92 23.62 -6.40
CA LEU A 658 -8.02 24.99 -5.86
C LEU A 658 -7.31 26.04 -6.69
N LEU A 659 -6.37 25.64 -7.54
CA LEU A 659 -5.76 26.56 -8.49
C LEU A 659 -6.76 27.09 -9.50
N PHE A 660 -7.92 26.48 -9.71
CA PHE A 660 -8.95 26.99 -10.61
C PHE A 660 -9.84 28.07 -9.98
N PHE A 661 -9.69 28.34 -8.68
CA PHE A 661 -10.52 29.32 -7.96
C PHE A 661 -9.70 30.51 -7.44
N VAL A 662 -10.34 31.68 -7.36
CA VAL A 662 -9.76 32.85 -6.67
C VAL A 662 -9.87 32.63 -5.17
N THR A 663 -8.77 32.28 -4.50
CA THR A 663 -8.78 32.05 -3.06
C THR A 663 -7.56 32.60 -2.33
N GLN A 664 -7.81 33.15 -1.13
CA GLN A 664 -6.75 33.54 -0.19
C GLN A 664 -6.11 32.34 0.50
N HIS A 665 -6.72 31.16 0.38
CA HIS A 665 -6.32 29.94 1.08
C HIS A 665 -5.32 29.10 0.29
N ALA A 666 -5.02 29.42 -0.98
CA ALA A 666 -4.14 28.62 -1.82
C ALA A 666 -2.78 28.32 -1.13
N TRP A 667 -2.14 29.33 -0.55
CA TRP A 667 -0.86 29.16 0.13
C TRP A 667 -0.94 28.20 1.33
N SER A 668 -2.06 28.21 2.07
CA SER A 668 -2.21 27.34 3.24
C SER A 668 -2.43 25.90 2.80
N ILE A 669 -3.22 25.65 1.76
CA ILE A 669 -3.38 24.30 1.19
C ILE A 669 -2.05 23.71 0.75
N PHE A 670 -1.23 24.46 0.01
CA PHE A 670 0.10 23.95 -0.41
C PHE A 670 1.04 23.76 0.77
N LEU A 671 0.97 24.59 1.82
CA LEU A 671 1.70 24.35 3.06
C LEU A 671 1.24 23.03 3.71
N PHE A 672 -0.07 22.79 3.80
CA PHE A 672 -0.61 21.54 4.33
C PHE A 672 -0.28 20.33 3.46
N LEU A 673 -0.19 20.49 2.13
CA LEU A 673 0.27 19.43 1.23
C LEU A 673 1.75 19.06 1.49
N VAL A 674 2.61 20.04 1.76
CA VAL A 674 4.01 19.80 2.16
C VAL A 674 4.07 19.11 3.53
N LEU A 675 3.28 19.57 4.50
CA LEU A 675 3.20 18.93 5.82
C LEU A 675 2.66 17.51 5.72
N PHE A 676 1.67 17.29 4.87
CA PHE A 676 1.10 15.97 4.56
C PHE A 676 2.18 15.05 3.97
N ALA A 677 2.94 15.52 2.98
CA ALA A 677 4.02 14.73 2.38
C ALA A 677 5.13 14.39 3.40
N LEU A 678 5.51 15.35 4.24
CA LEU A 678 6.49 15.13 5.30
C LEU A 678 5.98 14.15 6.35
N TYR A 679 4.71 14.27 6.75
CA TYR A 679 4.07 13.36 7.68
C TYR A 679 4.05 11.94 7.12
N HIS A 680 3.65 11.76 5.86
CA HIS A 680 3.66 10.47 5.18
C HIS A 680 5.06 9.86 5.17
N TYR A 681 6.08 10.62 4.80
CA TYR A 681 7.45 10.13 4.82
C TYR A 681 7.87 9.61 6.20
N ILE A 682 7.60 10.37 7.28
CA ILE A 682 7.95 9.97 8.65
C ILE A 682 7.12 8.75 9.10
N LYS A 683 5.82 8.77 8.81
CA LYS A 683 4.87 7.70 9.15
C LYS A 683 5.26 6.41 8.43
N ASP A 684 5.46 6.44 7.13
CA ASP A 684 5.80 5.26 6.32
C ASP A 684 7.18 4.71 6.70
N LEU A 685 8.16 5.58 7.00
CA LEU A 685 9.45 5.17 7.56
C LEU A 685 9.27 4.44 8.90
N PHE A 686 8.44 4.98 9.80
CA PHE A 686 8.16 4.33 11.08
C PHE A 686 7.42 2.99 10.91
N LEU A 687 6.38 2.96 10.08
CA LEU A 687 5.59 1.75 9.83
C LEU A 687 6.44 0.65 9.20
N CYS A 688 7.22 0.99 8.16
CA CYS A 688 8.13 0.06 7.49
C CYS A 688 9.17 -0.53 8.45
N LEU A 689 9.67 0.25 9.41
CA LEU A 689 10.70 -0.22 10.34
C LEU A 689 10.14 -0.95 11.57
N ARG A 690 8.87 -0.75 11.94
CA ARG A 690 8.34 -1.17 13.25
C ARG A 690 7.01 -1.92 13.25
N LEU A 691 6.12 -1.65 12.30
CA LEU A 691 4.72 -2.10 12.35
C LEU A 691 4.25 -2.87 11.11
N HIS A 692 5.13 -3.05 10.13
CA HIS A 692 4.86 -3.89 8.97
C HIS A 692 5.75 -5.11 8.98
N LYS A 693 5.20 -6.23 8.50
CA LYS A 693 6.02 -7.39 8.16
C LYS A 693 6.69 -7.18 6.81
N GLU A 694 7.73 -7.98 6.56
CA GLU A 694 8.41 -7.97 5.27
C GLU A 694 7.40 -8.17 4.15
N THR A 695 7.50 -7.33 3.12
CA THR A 695 6.60 -7.34 1.96
C THR A 695 7.45 -7.23 0.72
N TYR A 696 7.28 -8.17 -0.20
CA TYR A 696 8.09 -8.27 -1.39
C TYR A 696 7.45 -7.58 -2.59
N PHE A 697 8.30 -6.96 -3.41
CA PHE A 697 7.96 -6.35 -4.68
C PHE A 697 9.05 -6.72 -5.68
N SER A 698 8.84 -7.79 -6.45
CA SER A 698 9.86 -8.25 -7.42
C SER A 698 9.97 -7.36 -8.66
N THR A 699 8.88 -6.70 -9.04
CA THR A 699 8.83 -5.90 -10.27
C THR A 699 8.63 -4.41 -9.99
N GLY A 700 9.15 -3.57 -10.88
CA GLY A 700 8.91 -2.13 -10.88
C GLY A 700 7.53 -1.73 -11.45
N ALA A 701 6.62 -2.68 -11.68
CA ALA A 701 5.39 -2.45 -12.44
C ALA A 701 4.42 -1.49 -11.73
N LEU A 702 4.28 -1.60 -10.40
CA LEU A 702 3.51 -0.66 -9.59
C LEU A 702 4.13 0.75 -9.67
N GLY A 703 5.44 0.87 -9.44
CA GLY A 703 6.15 2.15 -9.54
C GLY A 703 6.00 2.82 -10.90
N ASN A 704 6.08 2.05 -11.99
CA ASN A 704 5.84 2.56 -13.35
C ASN A 704 4.40 3.08 -13.51
N SER A 705 3.42 2.39 -12.92
CA SER A 705 2.01 2.81 -12.96
C SER A 705 1.80 4.11 -12.17
N VAL A 706 2.47 4.27 -11.03
CA VAL A 706 2.48 5.50 -10.23
C VAL A 706 3.05 6.67 -11.04
N ILE A 707 4.20 6.48 -11.67
CA ILE A 707 4.82 7.51 -12.53
C ILE A 707 3.88 7.90 -13.67
N ARG A 708 3.21 6.95 -14.32
CA ARG A 708 2.22 7.26 -15.36
C ARG A 708 1.05 8.07 -14.82
N LEU A 709 0.54 7.74 -13.63
CA LEU A 709 -0.62 8.42 -13.05
C LEU A 709 -0.30 9.82 -12.52
N TRP A 710 0.97 10.10 -12.21
CA TRP A 710 1.47 11.47 -11.97
C TRP A 710 1.25 12.44 -13.14
N SER A 711 0.95 11.93 -14.33
CA SER A 711 0.48 12.76 -15.46
C SER A 711 -0.79 13.55 -15.10
N VAL A 712 -1.66 13.05 -14.22
CA VAL A 712 -2.92 13.71 -13.85
C VAL A 712 -2.68 15.02 -13.09
N PRO A 713 -2.06 15.03 -11.89
CA PRO A 713 -1.81 16.28 -11.17
C PRO A 713 -0.93 17.25 -11.98
N THR A 714 0.06 16.76 -12.72
CA THR A 714 0.87 17.64 -13.57
C THR A 714 0.08 18.21 -14.76
N GLY A 715 -0.87 17.44 -15.31
CA GLY A 715 -1.85 17.90 -16.28
C GLY A 715 -2.75 18.97 -15.70
N MET A 716 -3.24 18.82 -14.46
CA MET A 716 -4.06 19.83 -13.79
C MET A 716 -3.31 21.14 -13.63
N LEU A 717 -2.02 21.07 -13.26
CA LEU A 717 -1.16 22.25 -13.18
C LEU A 717 -1.05 22.94 -14.55
N CYS A 718 -0.80 22.20 -15.63
CA CYS A 718 -0.78 22.74 -16.99
C CYS A 718 -2.13 23.39 -17.38
N GLY A 719 -3.24 22.71 -17.12
CA GLY A 719 -4.59 23.22 -17.36
C GLY A 719 -4.86 24.53 -16.60
N SER A 720 -4.50 24.58 -15.31
CA SER A 720 -4.69 25.79 -14.49
C SER A 720 -3.92 27.00 -15.03
N LEU A 721 -2.70 26.80 -15.55
CA LEU A 721 -1.93 27.89 -16.18
C LEU A 721 -2.65 28.47 -17.40
N VAL A 722 -3.21 27.61 -18.25
CA VAL A 722 -3.97 28.03 -19.43
C VAL A 722 -5.28 28.72 -19.03
N TYR A 723 -5.99 28.17 -18.05
CA TYR A 723 -7.19 28.78 -17.48
C TYR A 723 -6.91 30.23 -17.00
N TRP A 724 -5.86 30.43 -16.20
CA TRP A 724 -5.49 31.77 -15.71
C TRP A 724 -5.00 32.70 -16.82
N HIS A 725 -4.30 32.18 -17.82
CA HIS A 725 -3.87 32.99 -18.97
C HIS A 725 -5.07 33.60 -19.70
N PHE A 726 -6.09 32.80 -20.01
CA PHE A 726 -7.32 33.29 -20.65
C PHE A 726 -8.10 34.24 -19.74
N ARG A 727 -8.20 33.93 -18.45
CA ARG A 727 -8.86 34.79 -17.47
C ARG A 727 -8.19 36.16 -17.35
N HIS A 728 -6.86 36.19 -17.39
CA HIS A 728 -6.11 37.45 -17.43
C HIS A 728 -6.33 38.21 -18.75
N PHE A 729 -6.30 37.50 -19.89
CA PHE A 729 -6.41 38.11 -21.22
C PHE A 729 -7.80 38.71 -21.51
N LEU A 730 -8.88 38.02 -21.14
CA LEU A 730 -10.25 38.51 -21.31
C LEU A 730 -10.61 39.64 -20.32
N GLY A 731 -9.71 39.94 -19.39
CA GLY A 731 -9.86 40.95 -18.36
C GLY A 731 -10.86 40.55 -17.28
N SER A 732 -11.05 41.44 -16.31
CA SER A 732 -11.98 41.21 -15.18
C SER A 732 -13.47 41.37 -15.56
N SER A 733 -13.81 41.43 -16.86
CA SER A 733 -15.19 41.60 -17.32
C SER A 733 -15.97 40.29 -17.19
N PRO A 734 -16.95 40.17 -16.26
CA PRO A 734 -17.68 38.93 -16.04
C PRO A 734 -18.45 38.47 -17.28
N ARG A 735 -18.93 39.44 -18.08
CA ARG A 735 -19.69 39.18 -19.30
C ARG A 735 -18.83 38.51 -20.38
N MET A 736 -17.60 38.98 -20.58
CA MET A 736 -16.67 38.35 -21.53
C MET A 736 -16.32 36.93 -21.10
N PHE A 737 -16.12 36.72 -19.79
CA PHE A 737 -15.87 35.39 -19.26
C PHE A 737 -17.04 34.43 -19.51
N GLN A 738 -18.28 34.90 -19.32
CA GLN A 738 -19.48 34.10 -19.57
C GLN A 738 -19.68 33.78 -21.06
N GLU A 739 -19.48 34.76 -21.94
CA GLU A 739 -19.61 34.59 -23.40
C GLU A 739 -18.57 33.60 -23.95
N HIS A 740 -17.37 33.54 -23.36
CA HIS A 740 -16.28 32.65 -23.78
C HIS A 740 -16.05 31.44 -22.86
N ALA A 741 -16.93 31.16 -21.89
CA ALA A 741 -16.71 30.12 -20.88
C ALA A 741 -16.46 28.74 -21.52
N GLY A 742 -17.24 28.38 -22.55
CA GLY A 742 -17.07 27.12 -23.27
C GLY A 742 -15.70 27.01 -23.97
N GLU A 743 -15.20 28.10 -24.56
CA GLU A 743 -13.89 28.14 -25.20
C GLU A 743 -12.77 28.00 -24.15
N ILE A 744 -12.86 28.72 -23.03
CA ILE A 744 -11.89 28.65 -21.93
C ILE A 744 -11.81 27.21 -21.40
N ILE A 745 -12.95 26.57 -21.16
CA ILE A 745 -13.03 25.18 -20.71
C ILE A 745 -12.42 24.25 -21.77
N GLY A 746 -12.75 24.44 -23.05
CA GLY A 746 -12.20 23.67 -24.16
C GLY A 746 -10.67 23.74 -24.25
N TYR A 747 -10.10 24.94 -24.20
CA TYR A 747 -8.64 25.14 -24.22
C TYR A 747 -7.95 24.60 -22.95
N THR A 748 -8.58 24.76 -21.79
CA THR A 748 -8.08 24.23 -20.52
C THR A 748 -8.05 22.70 -20.55
N ALA A 749 -9.13 22.07 -21.02
CA ALA A 749 -9.20 20.62 -21.19
C ALA A 749 -8.17 20.13 -22.23
N LEU A 750 -8.03 20.84 -23.36
CA LEU A 750 -7.01 20.52 -24.36
C LEU A 750 -5.60 20.58 -23.78
N ALA A 751 -5.28 21.58 -22.96
CA ALA A 751 -3.99 21.70 -22.29
C ALA A 751 -3.76 20.57 -21.27
N PHE A 752 -4.78 20.24 -20.48
CA PHE A 752 -4.75 19.13 -19.51
C PHE A 752 -4.49 17.78 -20.20
N PHE A 753 -5.34 17.39 -21.16
CA PHE A 753 -5.23 16.11 -21.85
C PHE A 753 -4.02 16.06 -22.78
N GLY A 754 -3.68 17.18 -23.42
CA GLY A 754 -2.48 17.30 -24.24
C GLY A 754 -1.20 17.10 -23.43
N HIS A 755 -1.13 17.65 -22.21
CA HIS A 755 -0.01 17.41 -21.29
C HIS A 755 0.05 15.96 -20.84
N ILE A 756 -1.07 15.35 -20.46
CA ILE A 756 -1.11 13.92 -20.08
C ILE A 756 -0.59 13.05 -21.23
N PHE A 757 -1.09 13.26 -22.45
CA PHE A 757 -0.66 12.51 -23.61
C PHE A 757 0.85 12.67 -23.86
N LEU A 758 1.36 13.91 -23.85
CA LEU A 758 2.79 14.17 -24.03
C LEU A 758 3.63 13.53 -22.93
N TYR A 759 3.19 13.64 -21.67
CA TYR A 759 3.85 13.02 -20.52
C TYR A 759 3.96 11.51 -20.68
N LEU A 760 2.87 10.84 -21.04
CA LEU A 760 2.85 9.38 -21.26
C LEU A 760 3.75 8.99 -22.44
N VAL A 761 3.76 9.76 -23.53
CA VAL A 761 4.68 9.53 -24.66
C VAL A 761 6.14 9.61 -24.21
N VAL A 762 6.47 10.58 -23.36
CA VAL A 762 7.83 10.71 -22.81
C VAL A 762 8.19 9.52 -21.93
N ILE A 763 7.31 9.13 -21.00
CA ILE A 763 7.58 8.02 -20.07
C ILE A 763 7.65 6.66 -20.78
N ASP A 764 6.73 6.36 -21.70
CA ASP A 764 6.62 5.02 -22.29
C ASP A 764 7.50 4.82 -23.52
N TYR A 765 7.88 5.90 -24.24
CA TYR A 765 8.66 5.78 -25.48
C TYR A 765 10.01 6.49 -25.42
N VAL A 766 10.07 7.73 -24.91
CA VAL A 766 11.31 8.51 -24.93
C VAL A 766 12.29 8.00 -23.87
N ILE A 767 11.85 7.80 -22.63
CA ILE A 767 12.73 7.35 -21.54
C ILE A 767 13.30 5.96 -21.82
N PRO A 768 12.52 4.93 -22.21
CA PRO A 768 13.08 3.60 -22.52
C PRO A 768 14.03 3.61 -23.73
N ALA A 769 13.85 4.53 -24.68
CA ALA A 769 14.76 4.71 -25.80
C ALA A 769 16.10 5.35 -25.40
N VAL A 770 16.12 6.17 -24.35
CA VAL A 770 17.33 6.86 -23.85
C VAL A 770 18.03 6.05 -22.75
N VAL A 771 17.26 5.39 -21.89
CA VAL A 771 17.73 4.64 -20.73
C VAL A 771 17.59 3.15 -21.01
N HIS A 772 18.66 2.55 -21.54
CA HIS A 772 18.72 1.10 -21.67
C HIS A 772 18.95 0.45 -20.30
N MET A 773 17.89 -0.07 -19.69
CA MET A 773 18.02 -0.97 -18.54
C MET A 773 18.48 -2.34 -19.04
N VAL A 774 19.78 -2.61 -18.90
CA VAL A 774 20.36 -3.91 -19.23
C VAL A 774 20.12 -4.85 -18.04
N HIS A 775 19.16 -5.76 -18.16
CA HIS A 775 19.05 -6.87 -17.24
C HIS A 775 20.30 -7.73 -17.35
N LYS A 776 21.00 -7.91 -16.23
CA LYS A 776 22.20 -8.74 -16.17
C LYS A 776 21.78 -10.13 -15.66
N PRO A 777 21.87 -11.18 -16.48
CA PRO A 777 21.47 -12.52 -16.08
C PRO A 777 22.22 -12.97 -14.82
N CYS A 778 21.51 -13.63 -13.92
CA CYS A 778 22.05 -14.27 -12.74
C CYS A 778 22.86 -15.51 -13.18
N SER A 779 24.14 -15.52 -12.83
CA SER A 779 25.03 -16.66 -13.11
C SER A 779 24.96 -17.75 -12.04
N LYS A 780 24.20 -17.53 -10.96
CA LYS A 780 24.07 -18.50 -9.88
C LYS A 780 23.14 -19.63 -10.29
N THR A 781 23.41 -20.81 -9.76
CA THR A 781 22.52 -21.96 -9.97
C THR A 781 21.32 -21.91 -9.01
N TYR A 782 20.23 -22.60 -9.35
CA TYR A 782 19.03 -22.69 -8.52
C TYR A 782 19.36 -23.15 -7.09
N LYS A 783 20.24 -24.14 -6.93
CA LYS A 783 20.67 -24.63 -5.62
C LYS A 783 21.42 -23.58 -4.80
N GLU A 784 22.18 -22.71 -5.47
CA GLU A 784 22.87 -21.59 -4.80
C GLU A 784 21.90 -20.48 -4.41
N ILE A 785 20.81 -20.29 -5.18
CA ILE A 785 19.73 -19.34 -4.86
C ILE A 785 18.87 -19.89 -3.72
N GLU A 786 18.41 -21.14 -3.80
CA GLU A 786 17.67 -21.85 -2.75
C GLU A 786 18.40 -21.84 -1.40
N ALA A 787 19.73 -21.85 -1.41
CA ALA A 787 20.53 -21.71 -0.19
C ALA A 787 20.44 -20.32 0.45
N VAL A 788 20.08 -19.26 -0.29
CA VAL A 788 20.01 -17.88 0.23
C VAL A 788 18.60 -17.30 0.23
N THR A 789 17.66 -17.89 -0.50
CA THR A 789 16.26 -17.47 -0.55
C THR A 789 15.36 -18.54 0.06
N PRO A 790 14.65 -18.25 1.16
CA PRO A 790 13.81 -19.24 1.85
C PRO A 790 12.53 -19.57 1.06
N CYS A 791 12.08 -18.69 0.17
CA CYS A 791 10.90 -18.92 -0.67
C CYS A 791 11.29 -19.49 -2.04
N THR A 792 10.64 -20.58 -2.43
CA THR A 792 10.81 -21.27 -3.71
C THR A 792 9.45 -21.53 -4.36
N TYR A 793 9.43 -21.87 -5.65
CA TYR A 793 8.19 -22.26 -6.35
C TYR A 793 7.55 -23.56 -5.79
N PHE A 794 8.28 -24.34 -5.00
CA PHE A 794 7.81 -25.60 -4.43
C PHE A 794 7.18 -25.40 -3.05
N ASN A 795 7.84 -24.66 -2.16
CA ASN A 795 7.32 -24.43 -0.79
C ASN A 795 6.30 -23.28 -0.70
N SER A 796 6.23 -22.39 -1.70
CA SER A 796 5.16 -21.39 -1.80
C SER A 796 3.85 -21.97 -2.35
N ASN A 797 3.91 -23.05 -3.14
CA ASN A 797 2.73 -23.71 -3.70
C ASN A 797 2.07 -24.59 -2.62
N PRO A 798 0.89 -24.21 -2.10
CA PRO A 798 0.30 -24.90 -0.97
C PRO A 798 -0.09 -26.34 -1.32
N ILE A 799 -0.52 -26.61 -2.55
CA ILE A 799 -0.92 -27.97 -2.95
C ILE A 799 0.30 -28.87 -3.16
N HIS A 800 1.40 -28.33 -3.71
CA HIS A 800 2.65 -29.06 -3.81
C HIS A 800 3.17 -29.49 -2.43
N VAL A 801 3.14 -28.55 -1.47
CA VAL A 801 3.48 -28.84 -0.07
C VAL A 801 2.58 -29.92 0.51
N LEU A 802 1.26 -29.79 0.40
CA LEU A 802 0.33 -30.78 0.94
C LEU A 802 0.52 -32.16 0.32
N LYS A 803 0.75 -32.25 -1.00
CA LYS A 803 1.06 -33.53 -1.66
C LYS A 803 2.34 -34.15 -1.13
N SER A 804 3.39 -33.37 -0.82
CA SER A 804 4.62 -33.91 -0.24
C SER A 804 4.43 -34.56 1.15
N HIS A 805 3.42 -34.13 1.92
CA HIS A 805 3.09 -34.69 3.24
C HIS A 805 2.10 -35.85 3.17
N TYR A 806 1.03 -35.68 2.40
CA TYR A 806 -0.09 -36.64 2.41
C TYR A 806 0.03 -37.72 1.33
N CYS A 807 0.65 -37.38 0.19
CA CYS A 807 0.87 -38.24 -0.97
C CYS A 807 2.39 -38.36 -1.30
N PRO A 808 3.24 -38.79 -0.34
CA PRO A 808 4.69 -38.73 -0.52
C PRO A 808 5.16 -39.67 -1.64
N LYS A 809 5.92 -39.13 -2.60
CA LYS A 809 6.61 -39.92 -3.61
C LYS A 809 7.81 -40.64 -2.97
N PRO A 810 8.15 -41.87 -3.41
CA PRO A 810 9.30 -42.60 -2.86
C PRO A 810 10.59 -41.78 -2.93
N GLY A 811 11.20 -41.51 -1.78
CA GLY A 811 12.45 -40.74 -1.68
C GLY A 811 12.29 -39.21 -1.59
N GLN A 812 11.08 -38.67 -1.71
CA GLN A 812 10.82 -37.24 -1.49
C GLN A 812 10.66 -36.96 0.01
N SER A 813 11.38 -35.94 0.50
CA SER A 813 11.20 -35.46 1.87
C SER A 813 10.02 -34.49 1.93
N PRO A 814 9.23 -34.48 3.02
CA PRO A 814 8.14 -33.51 3.20
C PRO A 814 8.69 -32.08 3.15
N ILE A 815 7.98 -31.20 2.44
CA ILE A 815 8.35 -29.80 2.28
C ILE A 815 7.57 -28.96 3.31
N THR A 816 8.23 -28.04 4.01
CA THR A 816 7.53 -27.11 4.91
C THR A 816 6.97 -25.94 4.11
N PRO A 817 5.72 -25.49 4.32
CA PRO A 817 5.21 -24.30 3.65
C PRO A 817 6.08 -23.08 3.97
N TYR A 818 6.32 -22.23 2.98
CA TYR A 818 6.94 -20.93 3.23
C TYR A 818 5.94 -19.97 3.87
N GLU A 819 6.35 -19.35 4.97
CA GLU A 819 5.62 -18.27 5.65
C GLU A 819 6.64 -17.22 6.11
N ILE A 820 6.29 -15.95 5.97
CA ILE A 820 7.15 -14.84 6.40
C ILE A 820 7.31 -14.86 7.93
N GLY A 821 8.55 -14.69 8.40
CA GLY A 821 8.92 -14.84 9.81
C GLY A 821 9.13 -16.28 10.26
N LYS A 822 9.00 -17.25 9.35
CA LYS A 822 9.24 -18.69 9.57
C LYS A 822 10.33 -19.23 8.65
N GLU A 823 11.25 -18.38 8.22
CA GLU A 823 12.35 -18.71 7.30
C GLU A 823 13.28 -19.79 7.89
N TYR A 824 13.43 -19.84 9.22
CA TYR A 824 14.21 -20.84 9.94
C TYR A 824 13.71 -22.29 9.72
N LEU A 825 12.47 -22.48 9.26
CA LEU A 825 11.92 -23.78 8.93
C LEU A 825 12.32 -24.29 7.53
N GLN A 826 12.93 -23.46 6.68
CA GLN A 826 13.20 -23.75 5.27
C GLN A 826 14.57 -24.42 5.01
N GLY A 827 15.23 -24.94 6.06
CA GLY A 827 16.45 -25.74 5.95
C GLY A 827 17.58 -25.27 6.85
N ALA A 828 18.65 -26.07 6.94
CA ALA A 828 19.73 -25.86 7.90
C ALA A 828 20.48 -24.53 7.72
N TYR A 829 20.55 -24.00 6.50
CA TYR A 829 21.23 -22.73 6.24
C TYR A 829 20.59 -21.57 7.01
N PHE A 830 19.26 -21.48 6.98
CA PHE A 830 18.50 -20.44 7.69
C PHE A 830 18.43 -20.65 9.21
N LYS A 831 18.92 -21.80 9.71
CA LYS A 831 19.06 -22.03 11.16
C LYS A 831 20.34 -21.40 11.73
N VAL A 832 21.43 -21.42 10.96
CA VAL A 832 22.75 -21.00 11.45
C VAL A 832 22.78 -19.51 11.77
N ASP A 833 22.13 -18.68 10.95
CA ASP A 833 22.08 -17.23 11.21
C ASP A 833 21.32 -16.92 12.51
N HIS A 834 20.27 -17.68 12.82
CA HIS A 834 19.50 -17.51 14.05
C HIS A 834 20.29 -17.97 15.29
N GLU A 835 21.05 -19.06 15.19
CA GLU A 835 21.93 -19.54 16.26
C GLU A 835 23.11 -18.60 16.52
N LEU A 836 23.66 -17.98 15.47
CA LEU A 836 24.74 -17.00 15.59
C LEU A 836 24.24 -15.69 16.22
N GLU A 837 23.06 -15.21 15.84
CA GLU A 837 22.42 -14.06 16.50
C GLU A 837 22.11 -14.35 17.98
N GLU A 838 21.64 -15.56 18.30
CA GLU A 838 21.37 -15.96 19.69
C GLU A 838 22.67 -16.08 20.52
N GLN A 839 23.75 -16.57 19.91
CA GLN A 839 25.07 -16.59 20.53
C GLN A 839 25.66 -15.17 20.73
N GLU A 840 25.44 -14.25 19.79
CA GLU A 840 25.86 -12.85 19.91
C GLU A 840 24.99 -12.02 20.87
N GLN A 841 23.72 -12.39 21.09
CA GLN A 841 22.81 -11.75 22.05
C GLN A 841 22.89 -12.31 23.47
N SER A 842 23.60 -13.43 23.67
CA SER A 842 23.87 -14.06 24.98
C SER A 842 25.27 -13.77 25.61
N PRO A 843 25.94 -12.62 25.42
CA PRO A 843 27.27 -12.38 26.01
C PRO A 843 27.19 -12.13 27.52
N THR A 844 26.02 -11.79 28.06
CA THR A 844 25.79 -11.60 29.50
C THR A 844 25.82 -12.92 30.28
N THR A 845 25.42 -14.03 29.66
CA THR A 845 25.43 -15.35 30.29
C THR A 845 26.82 -15.99 30.24
N ALA A 846 27.55 -15.79 29.15
CA ALA A 846 28.96 -16.20 29.06
C ALA A 846 29.88 -15.37 29.98
N ALA A 847 29.64 -14.06 30.12
CA ALA A 847 30.37 -13.21 31.06
C ALA A 847 30.02 -13.53 32.53
N ALA A 848 28.76 -13.89 32.84
CA ALA A 848 28.37 -14.35 34.17
C ALA A 848 28.98 -15.72 34.53
N ALA A 849 29.08 -16.64 33.56
CA ALA A 849 29.75 -17.93 33.74
C ALA A 849 31.27 -17.78 33.90
N ALA A 850 31.91 -16.87 33.15
CA ALA A 850 33.33 -16.56 33.29
C ALA A 850 33.66 -15.82 34.60
N GLY A 851 32.74 -14.97 35.11
CA GLY A 851 32.87 -14.31 36.41
C GLY A 851 32.74 -15.24 37.61
N ALA A 852 31.99 -16.34 37.49
CA ALA A 852 31.82 -17.34 38.55
C ALA A 852 33.03 -18.29 38.68
N ALA A 853 33.83 -18.46 37.63
CA ALA A 853 35.04 -19.30 37.64
C ALA A 853 36.29 -18.59 38.23
N ALA A 854 36.19 -17.28 38.53
CA ALA A 854 37.27 -16.49 39.11
C ALA A 854 37.03 -16.15 40.59
N GLN A 855 36.81 -17.17 41.43
CA GLN A 855 37.05 -17.05 42.87
C GLN A 855 38.35 -17.77 43.23
N PRO A 856 39.39 -17.06 43.72
CA PRO A 856 40.62 -17.70 44.12
C PRO A 856 40.39 -18.52 45.39
N ALA A 857 40.80 -19.79 45.33
CA ALA A 857 40.95 -20.64 46.49
C ALA A 857 41.92 -19.99 47.49
N ALA A 858 41.38 -19.49 48.61
CA ALA A 858 42.17 -19.09 49.76
C ALA A 858 42.68 -20.36 50.46
N ALA A 859 43.94 -20.73 50.17
CA ALA A 859 44.67 -21.74 50.92
C ALA A 859 45.34 -21.08 52.13
N GLU A 860 45.03 -21.64 53.30
CA GLU A 860 45.67 -21.36 54.59
C GLU A 860 47.17 -21.64 54.52
N GLY A 861 47.95 -20.72 55.09
CA GLY A 861 49.40 -20.75 55.11
C GLY A 861 49.95 -21.87 56.00
N HIS A 862 50.95 -22.57 55.45
CA HIS A 862 51.84 -23.47 56.17
C HIS A 862 53.03 -22.70 56.74
N GLN A 863 53.38 -22.95 58.00
CA GLN A 863 54.62 -22.49 58.61
C GLN A 863 55.76 -23.46 58.33
N THR A 864 56.94 -22.84 58.18
CA THR A 864 58.30 -23.32 58.48
C THR A 864 59.05 -24.24 57.50
N GLN A 865 60.05 -23.56 56.91
CA GLN A 865 61.49 -23.85 56.97
C GLN A 865 62.17 -24.66 55.85
N GLU A 866 63.13 -23.92 55.28
CA GLU A 866 64.51 -24.31 54.93
C GLU A 866 64.74 -25.21 53.71
N GLY A 867 65.47 -24.62 52.76
CA GLY A 867 66.73 -25.24 52.35
C GLY A 867 66.88 -25.49 50.86
N GLY A 868 67.55 -24.55 50.19
CA GLY A 868 68.69 -24.89 49.33
C GLY A 868 68.44 -25.36 47.90
N GLY A 869 68.95 -24.56 46.96
CA GLY A 869 69.94 -25.06 46.01
C GLY A 869 69.50 -25.30 44.56
N GLN A 870 70.16 -24.53 43.67
CA GLN A 870 70.58 -24.87 42.28
C GLN A 870 69.49 -25.25 41.27
N GLY A 871 69.46 -24.75 40.03
CA GLY A 871 70.40 -23.99 39.22
C GLY A 871 70.05 -24.22 37.74
N GLY A 872 70.37 -23.27 36.86
CA GLY A 872 70.33 -23.43 35.40
C GLY A 872 69.15 -22.79 34.72
#